data_AF-A0A8S2QFN7-F1
#
_entry.id   AF-A0A8S2QFN7-F1
#
_cell.length_a   1.000
_cell.length_b   1.000
_cell.length_c   1.000
_cell.angle_alpha   90.00
_cell.angle_beta   90.00
_cell.angle_gamma   90.00
#
_symmetry.space_group_name_H-M   'P 1'
#
loop_
_entity.id
_entity.type
_entity.pdbx_description
1 polymer ?
#
loop_
_entity_poly.entity_id
_entity_poly.type
_entity_poly.pdbx_seq_one_letter_code
_entity_poly.pdbx_strand_id
1 'polypeptide(L)'
;EECPFFSRPQCFSLNDTAKTPNGDEISIENLKIGEKVLAIDHNDQIISTEVVAILHYEKNLPALFYTFTTDSGHQLSLTPEHLVYIGNQKYIQARYIDSNEHQLFIAGRNGQLKSSRILSIDVQIKRGYATPITQHGTLLVNNVSSSCYASIYHHSIGHLAMAPLRWAHQAKQIFGLINTSETNENGIHWYPKALNNLVHTHSVSASVQTKFEVQLADATCQSIKYKEREVQADIEEKPADDHVEIDISRFNKFLGRVEPIVSYYLDDNLERPNVLRHIKMRYTGDETAQELFTLSYPDILIDKEIQVTSLSWSANSSSIVVGYGSTSHEGLCMHKGAVCSWNIERYKINPNKPDITIETSTCVTTLACHPERPGIVAAGLYNGEILVWDFREQDSLIARILERQDLHRDSVTSLQWIREPKLSKKKFILVSTSQDGKILLWNPLPSKSNLKLTDAYFVAIKGGNSRSVGKPMGVTSVTFNNEDSETFIFGCDSGFLYKGSLNSVSSVQSREEGLADMSIHPKNPVTMAYQSHDSPIYSVRFSPFNRHLFLTSAHDGQLRLYSQLFANFGRCFAPAQGAIFTCRWSPSRPLVLAAGSEHGGTLIYDLEPHEGTPDSLLLSIPVQELPSSDKRSSINALEFNHKTPNILACGDSAGAVIIWKLAERFTAAQNDEIENLRILANSFGDS
;
A
#
# COMPACT_ATOMS: atom_id res chain seq x y z
N GLU A 1 -5.66 -15.43 -11.38
CA GLU A 1 -5.71 -15.27 -12.84
C GLU A 1 -4.32 -14.92 -13.34
N GLU A 2 -3.67 -15.88 -14.01
CA GLU A 2 -2.34 -15.69 -14.59
C GLU A 2 -2.41 -14.65 -15.71
N CYS A 3 -1.51 -13.68 -15.67
CA CYS A 3 -1.44 -12.60 -16.63
C CYS A 3 -1.10 -13.18 -18.02
N PRO A 4 -1.96 -13.03 -19.05
CA PRO A 4 -1.66 -13.60 -20.35
C PRO A 4 -0.39 -12.96 -20.88
N PHE A 5 0.52 -13.79 -21.40
CA PHE A 5 1.88 -13.50 -21.87
C PHE A 5 2.03 -12.32 -22.89
N PHE A 6 0.95 -11.63 -23.26
CA PHE A 6 0.90 -10.46 -24.16
C PHE A 6 0.37 -9.16 -23.52
N SER A 7 0.21 -9.07 -22.19
CA SER A 7 -0.21 -7.82 -21.53
C SER A 7 0.87 -6.74 -21.44
N ARG A 8 2.09 -7.01 -21.92
CA ARG A 8 3.20 -6.05 -21.91
C ARG A 8 3.39 -5.43 -23.29
N PRO A 9 3.40 -4.09 -23.41
CA PRO A 9 3.70 -3.40 -24.67
C PRO A 9 5.10 -3.74 -25.16
N GLN A 10 5.26 -3.82 -26.49
CA GLN A 10 6.36 -4.47 -27.20
C GLN A 10 6.80 -3.63 -28.40
N CYS A 11 7.28 -2.43 -28.10
CA CYS A 11 7.20 -1.30 -29.01
C CYS A 11 8.37 -0.32 -28.83
N PHE A 12 8.54 0.52 -29.86
CA PHE A 12 9.35 1.73 -29.83
C PHE A 12 8.57 2.90 -29.23
N SER A 13 9.28 3.87 -28.66
CA SER A 13 8.69 5.13 -28.22
C SER A 13 8.25 5.97 -29.43
N LEU A 14 7.07 6.58 -29.38
CA LEU A 14 6.59 7.47 -30.45
C LEU A 14 7.50 8.69 -30.67
N ASN A 15 8.19 9.11 -29.61
CA ASN A 15 9.12 10.24 -29.65
C ASN A 15 10.46 9.91 -30.33
N ASP A 16 10.77 8.62 -30.54
CA ASP A 16 11.99 8.25 -31.24
C ASP A 16 11.82 8.48 -32.75
N THR A 17 12.92 8.59 -33.50
CA THR A 17 12.93 8.87 -34.95
C THR A 17 13.55 7.71 -35.74
N ALA A 18 12.93 7.37 -36.87
CA ALA A 18 13.49 6.49 -37.88
C ALA A 18 14.22 7.34 -38.95
N LYS A 19 15.37 6.86 -39.40
CA LYS A 19 16.18 7.57 -40.39
C LYS A 19 15.81 7.14 -41.82
N THR A 20 15.66 8.10 -42.72
CA THR A 20 15.40 7.84 -44.14
C THR A 20 16.70 7.74 -44.95
N PRO A 21 16.67 7.14 -46.16
CA PRO A 21 17.82 7.11 -47.06
C PRO A 21 18.34 8.48 -47.49
N ASN A 22 17.49 9.51 -47.46
CA ASN A 22 17.84 10.88 -47.81
C ASN A 22 18.55 11.63 -46.66
N GLY A 23 18.62 11.01 -45.48
CA GLY A 23 19.21 11.60 -44.28
C GLY A 23 18.21 12.30 -43.36
N ASP A 24 16.94 12.42 -43.77
CA ASP A 24 15.87 12.99 -42.95
C ASP A 24 15.48 12.03 -41.82
N GLU A 25 15.05 12.58 -40.69
CA GLU A 25 14.54 11.83 -39.54
C GLU A 25 13.03 11.99 -39.41
N ILE A 26 12.32 10.87 -39.32
CA ILE A 26 10.86 10.82 -39.23
C ILE A 26 10.49 10.22 -37.88
N SER A 27 9.69 10.92 -37.09
CA SER A 27 9.18 10.38 -35.82
C SER A 27 8.41 9.08 -36.05
N ILE A 28 8.61 8.11 -35.16
CA ILE A 28 7.88 6.83 -35.16
C ILE A 28 6.36 7.06 -35.10
N GLU A 29 5.88 8.16 -34.50
CA GLU A 29 4.46 8.55 -34.52
C GLU A 29 3.92 8.76 -35.94
N ASN A 30 4.74 9.38 -36.80
CA ASN A 30 4.36 9.82 -38.14
C ASN A 30 4.76 8.83 -39.24
N LEU A 31 5.38 7.71 -38.88
CA LEU A 31 5.84 6.70 -39.81
C LEU A 31 4.65 6.01 -40.49
N LYS A 32 4.68 5.92 -41.81
CA LYS A 32 3.61 5.33 -42.63
C LYS A 32 4.03 4.03 -43.29
N ILE A 33 3.04 3.18 -43.58
CA ILE A 33 3.25 2.00 -44.43
C ILE A 33 3.69 2.47 -45.82
N GLY A 34 4.71 1.81 -46.36
CA GLY A 34 5.32 2.15 -47.65
C GLY A 34 6.50 3.14 -47.56
N GLU A 35 6.77 3.68 -46.38
CA GLU A 35 7.85 4.64 -46.19
C GLU A 35 9.22 3.96 -46.20
N LYS A 36 10.20 4.60 -46.86
CA LYS A 36 11.58 4.07 -46.94
C LYS A 36 12.40 4.57 -45.75
N VAL A 37 12.93 3.61 -44.99
CA VAL A 37 13.75 3.81 -43.78
C VAL A 37 15.06 3.04 -43.91
N LEU A 38 16.02 3.37 -43.05
CA LEU A 38 17.29 2.66 -42.95
C LEU A 38 17.17 1.50 -41.95
N ALA A 39 17.81 0.39 -42.31
CA ALA A 39 17.85 -0.84 -41.53
C ALA A 39 19.20 -1.53 -41.72
N ILE A 40 19.41 -2.65 -41.04
CA ILE A 40 20.58 -3.50 -41.23
C ILE A 40 20.20 -4.82 -41.89
N ASP A 41 20.99 -5.27 -42.85
CA ASP A 41 20.82 -6.59 -43.47
C ASP A 41 21.49 -7.70 -42.63
N HIS A 42 21.48 -8.93 -43.15
CA HIS A 42 22.13 -10.07 -42.50
C HIS A 42 23.66 -9.98 -42.52
N ASN A 43 24.26 -9.09 -43.31
CA ASN A 43 25.70 -8.86 -43.39
C ASN A 43 26.13 -7.62 -42.59
N ASP A 44 25.27 -7.12 -41.70
CA ASP A 44 25.48 -5.90 -40.90
C ASP A 44 25.70 -4.63 -41.74
N GLN A 45 25.22 -4.63 -42.99
CA GLN A 45 25.28 -3.47 -43.88
C GLN A 45 24.03 -2.62 -43.73
N ILE A 46 24.23 -1.31 -43.75
CA ILE A 46 23.12 -0.35 -43.71
C ILE A 46 22.44 -0.35 -45.08
N ILE A 47 21.16 -0.66 -45.11
CA ILE A 47 20.35 -0.75 -46.32
C ILE A 47 19.09 0.12 -46.21
N SER A 48 18.57 0.51 -47.37
CA SER A 48 17.22 1.09 -47.45
C SER A 48 16.20 -0.04 -47.50
N THR A 49 15.20 0.03 -46.62
CA THR A 49 14.07 -0.90 -46.56
C THR A 49 12.77 -0.12 -46.46
N GLU A 50 11.67 -0.80 -46.78
CA GLU A 50 10.33 -0.22 -46.68
C GLU A 50 9.62 -0.71 -45.42
N VAL A 51 8.77 0.14 -44.83
CA VAL A 51 7.84 -0.20 -43.75
C VAL A 51 6.65 -0.96 -44.33
N VAL A 52 6.47 -2.19 -43.88
CA VAL A 52 5.48 -3.14 -44.42
C VAL A 52 4.14 -3.04 -43.68
N ALA A 53 4.18 -2.83 -42.37
CA ALA A 53 3.02 -2.72 -41.51
C ALA A 53 3.38 -2.07 -40.17
N ILE A 54 2.37 -1.71 -39.40
CA ILE A 54 2.50 -1.34 -37.98
C ILE A 54 1.70 -2.35 -37.18
N LEU A 55 2.37 -3.17 -36.38
CA LEU A 55 1.76 -4.32 -35.71
C LEU A 55 1.00 -3.94 -34.43
N HIS A 56 1.41 -2.85 -33.80
CA HIS A 56 0.80 -2.31 -32.60
C HIS A 56 1.02 -0.80 -32.64
N TYR A 57 -0.03 -0.02 -32.44
CA TYR A 57 0.05 1.42 -32.35
C TYR A 57 -0.88 1.89 -31.23
N GLU A 58 -0.35 2.59 -30.24
CA GLU A 58 -1.14 3.18 -29.16
C GLU A 58 -0.63 4.58 -28.89
N LYS A 59 -1.48 5.59 -29.05
CA LYS A 59 -1.04 6.98 -28.87
C LYS A 59 -1.00 7.45 -27.42
N ASN A 60 -1.94 6.99 -26.60
CA ASN A 60 -2.20 7.59 -25.28
C ASN A 60 -1.89 6.68 -24.09
N LEU A 61 -1.59 5.40 -24.31
CA LEU A 61 -1.33 4.46 -23.22
C LEU A 61 0.11 4.62 -22.67
N PRO A 62 0.30 4.72 -21.34
CA PRO A 62 1.64 4.71 -20.75
C PRO A 62 2.27 3.31 -20.85
N ALA A 63 3.57 3.27 -21.14
CA ALA A 63 4.37 2.04 -21.16
C ALA A 63 5.73 2.27 -20.50
N LEU A 64 6.29 1.21 -19.90
CA LEU A 64 7.63 1.21 -19.34
C LEU A 64 8.66 1.09 -20.48
N PHE A 65 9.67 1.95 -20.47
CA PHE A 65 10.76 1.99 -21.44
C PHE A 65 12.11 1.95 -20.75
N TYR A 66 13.02 1.14 -21.28
CA TYR A 66 14.45 1.21 -21.04
C TYR A 66 15.04 2.18 -22.06
N THR A 67 15.63 3.26 -21.57
CA THR A 67 16.25 4.31 -22.38
C THR A 67 17.76 4.18 -22.28
N PHE A 68 18.40 3.77 -23.36
CA PHE A 68 19.84 3.57 -23.44
C PHE A 68 20.50 4.83 -23.97
N THR A 69 21.45 5.40 -23.23
CA THR A 69 22.26 6.54 -23.68
C THR A 69 23.66 6.07 -24.04
N THR A 70 24.11 6.34 -25.26
CA THR A 70 25.42 5.90 -25.75
C THR A 70 26.50 6.98 -25.59
N ASP A 71 27.77 6.58 -25.61
CA ASP A 71 28.92 7.49 -25.59
C ASP A 71 29.05 8.37 -26.84
N SER A 72 28.37 8.01 -27.93
CA SER A 72 28.20 8.83 -29.12
C SER A 72 27.11 9.90 -29.00
N GLY A 73 26.37 9.92 -27.88
CA GLY A 73 25.28 10.87 -27.63
C GLY A 73 23.94 10.47 -28.22
N HIS A 74 23.80 9.26 -28.76
CA HIS A 74 22.52 8.73 -29.25
C HIS A 74 21.73 8.08 -28.12
N GLN A 75 20.41 8.18 -28.19
CA GLN A 75 19.51 7.64 -27.17
C GLN A 75 18.45 6.74 -27.81
N LEU A 76 18.21 5.54 -27.28
CA LEU A 76 17.22 4.60 -27.82
C LEU A 76 16.26 4.16 -26.71
N SER A 77 14.94 4.28 -26.94
CA SER A 77 13.93 3.96 -25.93
C SER A 77 13.11 2.74 -26.35
N LEU A 78 13.23 1.64 -25.60
CA LEU A 78 12.54 0.39 -25.94
C LEU A 78 11.81 -0.22 -24.74
N THR A 79 10.67 -0.84 -25.02
CA THR A 79 9.98 -1.67 -24.01
C THR A 79 10.83 -2.88 -23.58
N PRO A 80 10.62 -3.47 -22.39
CA PRO A 80 11.55 -4.42 -21.77
C PRO A 80 11.82 -5.69 -22.61
N GLU A 81 10.83 -6.12 -23.39
CA GLU A 81 10.85 -7.36 -24.19
C GLU A 81 11.38 -7.16 -25.62
N HIS A 82 11.63 -5.91 -26.02
CA HIS A 82 12.01 -5.55 -27.38
C HIS A 82 13.46 -5.95 -27.65
N LEU A 83 13.73 -6.51 -28.83
CA LEU A 83 15.07 -7.00 -29.19
C LEU A 83 15.97 -5.90 -29.74
N VAL A 84 17.17 -5.79 -29.17
CA VAL A 84 18.22 -4.84 -29.55
C VAL A 84 19.39 -5.59 -30.17
N TYR A 85 19.98 -5.00 -31.21
CA TYR A 85 21.13 -5.58 -31.89
C TYR A 85 22.43 -5.31 -31.11
N ILE A 86 23.17 -6.37 -30.79
CA ILE A 86 24.43 -6.32 -30.00
C ILE A 86 25.65 -6.83 -30.78
N GLY A 87 25.55 -6.93 -32.11
CA GLY A 87 26.66 -7.36 -32.97
C GLY A 87 26.62 -8.85 -33.32
N ASN A 88 27.33 -9.24 -34.39
CA ASN A 88 27.47 -10.62 -34.86
C ASN A 88 26.12 -11.35 -35.05
N GLN A 89 25.12 -10.68 -35.63
CA GLN A 89 23.75 -11.20 -35.82
C GLN A 89 23.03 -11.59 -34.50
N LYS A 90 23.53 -11.14 -33.33
CA LYS A 90 22.92 -11.42 -32.04
C LYS A 90 21.99 -10.30 -31.61
N TYR A 91 20.89 -10.71 -31.00
CA TYR A 91 19.87 -9.83 -30.47
C TYR A 91 19.57 -10.23 -29.03
N ILE A 92 19.38 -9.24 -28.17
CA ILE A 92 19.03 -9.44 -26.76
C ILE A 92 17.84 -8.55 -26.41
N GLN A 93 17.01 -8.98 -25.46
CA GLN A 93 15.91 -8.16 -24.99
C GLN A 93 16.43 -6.97 -24.18
N ALA A 94 15.80 -5.81 -24.32
CA ALA A 94 16.19 -4.57 -23.66
C ALA A 94 16.43 -4.71 -22.14
N ARG A 95 15.61 -5.50 -21.44
CA ARG A 95 15.76 -5.73 -19.99
C ARG A 95 17.02 -6.46 -19.55
N TYR A 96 17.68 -7.21 -20.45
CA TYR A 96 18.87 -8.01 -20.15
C TYR A 96 20.16 -7.34 -20.63
N ILE A 97 20.08 -6.11 -21.13
CA ILE A 97 21.25 -5.35 -21.56
C ILE A 97 21.99 -4.86 -20.31
N ASP A 98 23.25 -5.28 -20.20
CA ASP A 98 24.20 -4.78 -19.19
C ASP A 98 25.18 -3.79 -19.86
N SER A 99 25.33 -2.59 -19.29
CA SER A 99 26.21 -1.53 -19.80
C SER A 99 27.71 -1.87 -19.76
N ASN A 100 28.11 -2.84 -18.94
CA ASN A 100 29.50 -3.29 -18.81
C ASN A 100 29.83 -4.41 -19.80
N GLU A 101 28.85 -5.23 -20.17
CA GLU A 101 29.05 -6.40 -21.03
C GLU A 101 28.66 -6.15 -22.50
N HIS A 102 27.71 -5.24 -22.75
CA HIS A 102 27.10 -5.05 -24.06
C HIS A 102 27.41 -3.68 -24.65
N GLN A 103 27.40 -3.61 -25.99
CA GLN A 103 27.53 -2.38 -26.77
C GLN A 103 26.38 -2.29 -27.75
N LEU A 104 25.94 -1.06 -28.04
CA LEU A 104 24.93 -0.80 -29.06
C LEU A 104 25.61 -0.41 -30.36
N PHE A 105 24.98 -0.71 -31.48
CA PHE A 105 25.53 -0.40 -32.79
C PHE A 105 24.77 0.76 -33.43
N ILE A 106 25.54 1.75 -33.87
CA ILE A 106 25.04 2.97 -34.49
C ILE A 106 25.45 3.04 -35.95
N ALA A 107 24.68 3.76 -36.75
CA ALA A 107 25.05 4.05 -38.14
C ALA A 107 26.15 5.12 -38.19
N GLY A 108 27.34 4.73 -38.67
CA GLY A 108 28.49 5.62 -38.85
C GLY A 108 28.39 6.49 -40.11
N ARG A 109 29.18 7.58 -40.15
CA ARG A 109 29.20 8.54 -41.28
C ARG A 109 29.63 7.93 -42.62
N ASN A 110 30.31 6.79 -42.59
CA ASN A 110 30.84 6.12 -43.77
C ASN A 110 29.88 5.03 -44.31
N GLY A 111 28.63 4.97 -43.80
CA GLY A 111 27.66 3.93 -44.18
C GLY A 111 27.91 2.56 -43.53
N GLN A 112 28.82 2.47 -42.56
CA GLN A 112 29.12 1.25 -41.81
C GLN A 112 28.56 1.32 -40.38
N LEU A 113 28.20 0.16 -39.83
CA LEU A 113 27.85 0.03 -38.41
C LEU A 113 29.08 0.22 -37.53
N LYS A 114 28.94 1.03 -36.48
CA LYS A 114 29.97 1.26 -35.47
C LYS A 114 29.43 0.88 -34.10
N SER A 115 30.22 0.20 -33.28
CA SER A 115 29.84 -0.02 -31.88
C SER A 115 30.00 1.25 -31.05
N SER A 116 29.12 1.42 -30.06
CA SER A 116 29.04 2.55 -29.14
C SER A 116 28.75 2.02 -27.74
N ARG A 117 29.52 2.50 -26.75
CA ARG A 117 29.38 2.02 -25.37
C ARG A 117 28.15 2.64 -24.72
N ILE A 118 27.48 1.89 -23.86
CA ILE A 118 26.34 2.37 -23.08
C ILE A 118 26.87 3.15 -21.87
N LEU A 119 26.43 4.41 -21.72
CA LEU A 119 26.77 5.27 -20.58
C LEU A 119 25.76 5.13 -19.44
N SER A 120 24.46 5.12 -19.77
CA SER A 120 23.37 4.97 -18.81
C SER A 120 22.24 4.13 -19.39
N ILE A 121 21.51 3.47 -18.49
CA ILE A 121 20.28 2.75 -18.78
C ILE A 121 19.22 3.29 -17.82
N ASP A 122 18.33 4.12 -18.34
CA ASP A 122 17.30 4.80 -17.55
C ASP A 122 15.94 4.15 -17.78
N VAL A 123 15.26 3.75 -16.70
CA VAL A 123 13.91 3.18 -16.79
C VAL A 123 12.88 4.29 -16.60
N GLN A 124 12.06 4.53 -17.63
CA GLN A 124 11.11 5.64 -17.67
C GLN A 124 9.75 5.17 -18.16
N ILE A 125 8.67 5.80 -17.68
CA ILE A 125 7.32 5.60 -18.23
C ILE A 125 7.10 6.67 -19.31
N LYS A 126 6.92 6.25 -20.56
CA LYS A 126 6.61 7.15 -21.69
C LYS A 126 5.19 6.88 -22.19
N ARG A 127 4.52 7.90 -22.74
CA ARG A 127 3.17 7.78 -23.31
C ARG A 127 3.25 7.47 -24.79
N GLY A 128 2.51 6.44 -25.17
CA GLY A 128 2.34 6.00 -26.53
C GLY A 128 3.54 5.24 -27.08
N TYR A 129 3.26 4.32 -28.01
CA TYR A 129 4.25 3.43 -28.57
C TYR A 129 3.79 2.83 -29.91
N ALA A 130 4.74 2.40 -30.73
CA ALA A 130 4.43 1.72 -32.00
C ALA A 130 5.43 0.60 -32.34
N THR A 131 4.97 -0.38 -33.12
CA THR A 131 5.79 -1.50 -33.62
C THR A 131 5.75 -1.54 -35.15
N PRO A 132 6.50 -0.67 -35.84
CA PRO A 132 6.70 -0.78 -37.28
C PRO A 132 7.53 -2.01 -37.62
N ILE A 133 7.11 -2.74 -38.64
CA ILE A 133 7.85 -3.85 -39.23
C ILE A 133 8.33 -3.46 -40.63
N THR A 134 9.61 -3.71 -40.90
CA THR A 134 10.23 -3.47 -42.21
C THR A 134 10.37 -4.76 -43.01
N GLN A 135 10.66 -4.64 -44.31
CA GLN A 135 10.93 -5.80 -45.17
C GLN A 135 12.09 -6.68 -44.65
N HIS A 136 13.08 -6.07 -43.99
CA HIS A 136 14.25 -6.76 -43.45
C HIS A 136 14.12 -7.09 -41.95
N GLY A 137 13.09 -6.59 -41.25
CA GLY A 137 12.82 -6.91 -39.85
C GLY A 137 13.75 -6.22 -38.83
N THR A 138 14.55 -5.26 -39.28
CA THR A 138 15.38 -4.37 -38.46
C THR A 138 15.08 -2.92 -38.83
N LEU A 139 15.44 -2.00 -37.94
CA LEU A 139 15.22 -0.57 -38.09
C LEU A 139 16.30 0.22 -37.34
N LEU A 140 16.79 1.29 -37.96
CA LEU A 140 17.64 2.27 -37.30
C LEU A 140 16.79 3.36 -36.65
N VAL A 141 16.73 3.35 -35.32
CA VAL A 141 15.94 4.28 -34.50
C VAL A 141 16.88 5.15 -33.68
N ASN A 142 16.74 6.47 -33.77
CA ASN A 142 17.68 7.47 -33.23
C ASN A 142 19.14 7.15 -33.60
N ASN A 143 19.35 6.67 -34.83
CA ASN A 143 20.64 6.23 -35.38
C ASN A 143 21.23 4.96 -34.74
N VAL A 144 20.48 4.24 -33.90
CA VAL A 144 20.85 2.98 -33.24
C VAL A 144 20.10 1.80 -33.86
N SER A 145 20.79 0.67 -34.07
CA SER A 145 20.21 -0.53 -34.69
C SER A 145 19.34 -1.31 -33.71
N SER A 146 18.11 -1.62 -34.14
CA SER A 146 17.14 -2.39 -33.35
C SER A 146 16.36 -3.36 -34.25
N SER A 147 15.81 -4.42 -33.65
CA SER A 147 14.90 -5.31 -34.36
C SER A 147 13.48 -4.75 -34.40
N CYS A 148 12.69 -5.12 -35.40
CA CYS A 148 11.25 -4.87 -35.41
C CYS A 148 10.44 -5.86 -34.55
N TYR A 149 11.08 -6.84 -33.91
CA TYR A 149 10.41 -7.94 -33.22
C TYR A 149 10.58 -7.88 -31.69
N ALA A 150 9.52 -8.34 -31.02
CA ALA A 150 9.43 -8.52 -29.58
C ALA A 150 8.56 -9.77 -29.30
N SER A 151 8.69 -10.38 -28.11
CA SER A 151 8.11 -11.68 -27.65
C SER A 151 8.76 -13.00 -28.09
N ILE A 152 9.62 -13.00 -29.11
CA ILE A 152 10.31 -14.22 -29.55
C ILE A 152 11.80 -14.07 -29.26
N TYR A 153 12.37 -14.99 -28.47
CA TYR A 153 13.78 -14.95 -28.04
C TYR A 153 14.81 -14.90 -29.19
N HIS A 154 14.37 -15.15 -30.42
CA HIS A 154 15.20 -15.10 -31.62
C HIS A 154 14.56 -14.26 -32.73
N HIS A 155 15.32 -13.27 -33.22
CA HIS A 155 14.99 -12.42 -34.36
C HIS A 155 14.51 -13.24 -35.58
N SER A 156 15.21 -14.33 -35.92
CA SER A 156 14.91 -15.14 -37.11
C SER A 156 13.53 -15.80 -37.09
N ILE A 157 13.06 -16.22 -35.90
CA ILE A 157 11.75 -16.85 -35.76
C ILE A 157 10.64 -15.80 -35.92
N GLY A 158 10.80 -14.61 -35.31
CA GLY A 158 9.89 -13.48 -35.53
C GLY A 158 9.86 -13.05 -36.99
N HIS A 159 11.03 -13.02 -37.64
CA HIS A 159 11.13 -12.75 -39.06
C HIS A 159 10.37 -13.79 -39.89
N LEU A 160 10.54 -15.09 -39.62
CA LEU A 160 9.81 -16.15 -40.33
C LEU A 160 8.29 -16.07 -40.12
N ALA A 161 7.83 -15.85 -38.88
CA ALA A 161 6.40 -15.74 -38.55
C ALA A 161 5.70 -14.60 -39.30
N MET A 162 6.44 -13.53 -39.60
CA MET A 162 5.93 -12.36 -40.32
C MET A 162 6.17 -12.42 -41.85
N ALA A 163 6.71 -13.52 -42.37
CA ALA A 163 6.95 -13.69 -43.81
C ALA A 163 5.69 -13.59 -44.67
N PRO A 164 4.53 -14.16 -44.29
CA PRO A 164 3.28 -14.01 -45.06
C PRO A 164 2.84 -12.56 -45.22
N LEU A 165 3.00 -11.73 -44.17
CA LEU A 165 2.64 -10.31 -44.20
C LEU A 165 3.53 -9.54 -45.17
N ARG A 166 4.85 -9.81 -45.16
CA ARG A 166 5.80 -9.21 -46.11
C ARG A 166 5.56 -9.64 -47.55
N TRP A 167 5.26 -10.92 -47.76
CA TRP A 167 4.92 -11.43 -49.09
C TRP A 167 3.63 -10.82 -49.63
N ALA A 168 2.60 -10.67 -48.79
CA ALA A 168 1.35 -10.01 -49.18
C ALA A 168 1.57 -8.54 -49.58
N HIS A 169 2.41 -7.81 -48.85
CA HIS A 169 2.80 -6.44 -49.22
C HIS A 169 3.55 -6.39 -50.56
N GLN A 170 4.52 -7.28 -50.75
CA GLN A 170 5.27 -7.38 -52.00
C GLN A 170 4.38 -7.76 -53.20
N ALA A 171 3.42 -8.67 -53.00
CA ALA A 171 2.43 -9.02 -54.02
C ALA A 171 1.53 -7.83 -54.36
N LYS A 172 1.04 -7.07 -53.37
CA LYS A 172 0.23 -5.86 -53.60
C LYS A 172 0.97 -4.80 -54.41
N GLN A 173 2.29 -4.65 -54.21
CA GLN A 173 3.14 -3.77 -55.02
C GLN A 173 3.25 -4.25 -56.48
N ILE A 174 3.49 -5.54 -56.70
CA ILE A 174 3.66 -6.13 -58.04
C ILE A 174 2.38 -6.02 -58.88
N PHE A 175 1.20 -6.18 -58.26
CA PHE A 175 -0.09 -6.12 -58.95
C PHE A 175 -0.71 -4.71 -59.01
N GLY A 176 0.02 -3.65 -58.60
CA GLY A 176 -0.41 -2.26 -58.76
C GLY A 176 -1.65 -1.85 -57.95
N LEU A 177 -1.93 -2.52 -56.82
CA LEU A 177 -3.14 -2.32 -56.01
C LEU A 177 -2.98 -1.29 -54.87
N ILE A 178 -1.97 -0.42 -54.92
CA ILE A 178 -1.66 0.49 -53.79
C ILE A 178 -2.24 1.89 -54.02
N ASN A 179 -3.39 2.13 -53.40
CA ASN A 179 -3.71 3.41 -52.78
C ASN A 179 -3.83 3.15 -51.27
N THR A 180 -2.75 3.29 -50.51
CA THR A 180 -2.81 3.12 -49.05
C THR A 180 -2.18 4.31 -48.36
N SER A 181 -2.95 5.39 -48.22
CA SER A 181 -2.83 6.23 -47.03
C SER A 181 -3.66 5.58 -45.92
N GLU A 182 -3.28 4.38 -45.49
CA GLU A 182 -3.84 3.80 -44.26
C GLU A 182 -3.28 4.61 -43.09
N THR A 183 -4.16 5.29 -42.36
CA THR A 183 -3.82 5.97 -41.12
C THR A 183 -3.60 4.95 -40.03
N ASN A 184 -2.63 5.18 -39.15
CA ASN A 184 -2.33 4.30 -38.03
C ASN A 184 -3.55 4.20 -37.11
N GLU A 185 -4.23 3.05 -37.12
CA GLU A 185 -5.36 2.78 -36.23
C GLU A 185 -4.83 2.33 -34.86
N ASN A 186 -5.44 2.84 -33.78
CA ASN A 186 -5.07 2.41 -32.42
C ASN A 186 -5.40 0.92 -32.22
N GLY A 187 -4.48 0.21 -31.58
CA GLY A 187 -4.60 -1.20 -31.20
C GLY A 187 -3.61 -2.11 -31.92
N ILE A 188 -3.88 -3.42 -31.84
CA ILE A 188 -3.03 -4.48 -32.39
C ILE A 188 -3.55 -4.86 -33.79
N HIS A 189 -2.65 -4.93 -34.76
CA HIS A 189 -2.94 -5.37 -36.12
C HIS A 189 -3.55 -6.78 -36.13
N TRP A 190 -4.48 -7.05 -37.04
CA TRP A 190 -5.24 -8.31 -37.07
C TRP A 190 -4.35 -9.57 -37.21
N TYR A 191 -3.22 -9.45 -37.92
CA TYR A 191 -2.33 -10.58 -38.23
C TYR A 191 -1.66 -11.18 -36.96
N PRO A 192 -1.00 -10.39 -36.09
CA PRO A 192 -0.56 -10.87 -34.77
C PRO A 192 -1.70 -11.48 -33.92
N LYS A 193 -2.90 -10.89 -33.95
CA LYS A 193 -4.06 -11.39 -33.21
C LYS A 193 -4.51 -12.77 -33.70
N ALA A 194 -4.49 -13.00 -35.01
CA ALA A 194 -4.82 -14.28 -35.63
C ALA A 194 -3.76 -15.36 -35.34
N LEU A 195 -2.47 -15.01 -35.41
CA LEU A 195 -1.37 -15.91 -35.04
C LEU A 195 -1.50 -16.39 -33.59
N ASN A 196 -1.85 -15.50 -32.67
CA ASN A 196 -2.04 -15.86 -31.25
C ASN A 196 -3.21 -16.85 -31.08
N ASN A 197 -4.33 -16.60 -31.75
CA ASN A 197 -5.48 -17.51 -31.71
C ASN A 197 -5.14 -18.89 -32.28
N LEU A 198 -4.33 -18.98 -33.34
CA LEU A 198 -3.90 -20.25 -33.95
C LEU A 198 -3.00 -21.07 -33.02
N VAL A 199 -2.09 -20.43 -32.28
CA VAL A 199 -1.25 -21.10 -31.26
C VAL A 199 -2.09 -21.68 -30.13
N HIS A 200 -3.24 -21.06 -29.83
CA HIS A 200 -4.18 -21.55 -28.81
C HIS A 200 -5.23 -22.56 -29.32
N THR A 201 -5.34 -22.87 -30.63
CA THR A 201 -6.52 -23.59 -31.17
C THR A 201 -6.30 -24.80 -32.08
N HIS A 202 -5.11 -25.39 -32.22
CA HIS A 202 -4.98 -26.63 -33.02
C HIS A 202 -4.21 -27.78 -32.33
N SER A 203 -4.98 -28.66 -31.66
CA SER A 203 -4.88 -30.10 -31.93
C SER A 203 -6.03 -30.43 -32.90
N VAL A 204 -5.72 -30.87 -34.12
CA VAL A 204 -6.74 -31.33 -35.07
C VAL A 204 -6.26 -32.59 -35.77
N SER A 205 -7.05 -33.64 -35.59
CA SER A 205 -7.05 -34.88 -36.35
C SER A 205 -7.79 -34.67 -37.68
N ALA A 206 -7.20 -35.14 -38.78
CA ALA A 206 -7.88 -35.29 -40.06
C ALA A 206 -8.27 -36.77 -40.25
N SER A 207 -9.46 -37.03 -40.81
CA SER A 207 -9.90 -38.39 -41.18
C SER A 207 -10.34 -38.43 -42.64
N VAL A 208 -9.91 -39.50 -43.33
CA VAL A 208 -10.36 -39.92 -44.67
C VAL A 208 -10.66 -41.42 -44.56
N GLN A 209 -11.80 -41.87 -45.10
CA GLN A 209 -12.27 -43.26 -45.03
C GLN A 209 -11.96 -44.06 -46.31
N THR A 210 -11.62 -45.35 -46.15
CA THR A 210 -12.12 -46.48 -47.00
C THR A 210 -12.09 -47.83 -46.24
N LYS A 211 -13.05 -48.71 -46.56
CA LYS A 211 -13.49 -50.03 -46.01
C LYS A 211 -12.44 -51.16 -45.86
N PHE A 212 -12.56 -52.01 -44.82
CA PHE A 212 -12.78 -53.50 -44.83
C PHE A 212 -12.72 -54.11 -43.39
N GLU A 213 -13.36 -55.26 -43.14
CA GLU A 213 -13.61 -55.93 -41.83
C GLU A 213 -12.36 -56.21 -40.97
N VAL A 214 -12.44 -55.93 -39.65
CA VAL A 214 -11.35 -56.14 -38.67
C VAL A 214 -11.89 -56.73 -37.36
N GLN A 215 -11.21 -57.74 -36.82
CA GLN A 215 -11.45 -58.31 -35.49
C GLN A 215 -11.25 -57.25 -34.40
N LEU A 216 -12.24 -57.10 -33.50
CA LEU A 216 -12.18 -56.15 -32.39
C LEU A 216 -11.42 -56.77 -31.21
N ALA A 217 -10.29 -56.16 -30.85
CA ALA A 217 -9.66 -56.29 -29.55
C ALA A 217 -9.78 -54.93 -28.85
N ASP A 218 -10.26 -54.92 -27.61
CA ASP A 218 -10.39 -53.69 -26.83
C ASP A 218 -9.01 -53.12 -26.50
N ALA A 219 -8.59 -52.12 -27.27
CA ALA A 219 -7.44 -51.29 -26.96
C ALA A 219 -7.90 -50.14 -26.05
N THR A 220 -7.49 -50.17 -24.78
CA THR A 220 -7.64 -49.00 -23.90
C THR A 220 -6.54 -47.99 -24.24
N CYS A 221 -6.92 -46.74 -24.53
CA CYS A 221 -5.98 -45.64 -24.56
C CYS A 221 -6.15 -44.83 -23.27
N GLN A 222 -5.04 -44.46 -22.63
CA GLN A 222 -5.08 -43.60 -21.45
C GLN A 222 -5.11 -42.14 -21.90
N SER A 223 -6.11 -41.38 -21.46
CA SER A 223 -6.04 -39.92 -21.46
C SER A 223 -5.04 -39.46 -20.38
N ILE A 224 -4.19 -38.48 -20.68
CA ILE A 224 -3.31 -37.87 -19.69
C ILE A 224 -4.18 -37.31 -18.55
N LYS A 225 -4.10 -37.92 -17.37
CA LYS A 225 -4.69 -37.38 -16.15
C LYS A 225 -3.67 -36.44 -15.52
N TYR A 226 -3.92 -35.15 -15.66
CA TYR A 226 -3.21 -34.15 -14.88
C TYR A 226 -3.64 -34.27 -13.42
N LYS A 227 -2.66 -34.34 -12.52
CA LYS A 227 -2.88 -34.24 -11.08
C LYS A 227 -2.20 -32.97 -10.62
N GLU A 228 -2.98 -32.02 -10.16
CA GLU A 228 -2.46 -30.80 -9.57
C GLU A 228 -1.75 -31.18 -8.26
N ARG A 229 -0.51 -30.68 -8.13
CA ARG A 229 0.28 -30.82 -6.91
C ARG A 229 0.77 -29.44 -6.55
N GLU A 230 0.23 -28.92 -5.47
CA GLU A 230 0.71 -27.69 -4.86
C GLU A 230 1.84 -28.05 -3.89
N VAL A 231 2.91 -27.26 -3.91
CA VAL A 231 4.02 -27.37 -2.96
C VAL A 231 4.21 -25.99 -2.35
N GLN A 232 4.06 -25.91 -1.03
CA GLN A 232 4.46 -24.73 -0.26
C GLN A 232 5.88 -24.98 0.24
N ALA A 233 6.81 -24.08 -0.08
CA ALA A 233 8.15 -24.12 0.50
C ALA A 233 8.05 -23.55 1.92
N ASP A 234 8.24 -24.40 2.92
CA ASP A 234 8.39 -23.94 4.29
C ASP A 234 9.75 -23.24 4.43
N ILE A 235 9.72 -21.97 4.83
CA ILE A 235 10.92 -21.26 5.26
C ILE A 235 11.17 -21.71 6.70
N GLU A 236 11.78 -22.89 6.87
CA GLU A 236 12.35 -23.26 8.16
C GLU A 236 13.56 -22.35 8.39
N GLU A 237 13.37 -21.27 9.14
CA GLU A 237 14.47 -20.62 9.83
C GLU A 237 15.05 -21.67 10.78
N LYS A 238 16.16 -22.30 10.38
CA LYS A 238 16.91 -23.17 11.28
C LYS A 238 17.16 -22.37 12.56
N PRO A 239 16.75 -22.86 13.74
CA PRO A 239 17.13 -22.21 14.98
C PRO A 239 18.65 -22.05 14.93
N ALA A 240 19.15 -20.85 15.18
CA ALA A 240 20.58 -20.64 15.31
C ALA A 240 21.06 -21.66 16.35
N ASP A 241 21.98 -22.55 15.98
CA ASP A 241 22.58 -23.48 16.92
C ASP A 241 23.31 -22.64 17.96
N ASP A 242 22.71 -22.45 19.14
CA ASP A 242 23.30 -21.71 20.27
C ASP A 242 24.56 -22.40 20.83
N HIS A 243 24.90 -23.58 20.30
CA HIS A 243 26.04 -24.40 20.67
C HIS A 243 26.98 -24.69 19.49
N VAL A 244 27.44 -23.65 18.80
CA VAL A 244 28.68 -23.78 18.02
C VAL A 244 29.85 -23.78 19.00
N GLU A 245 30.62 -24.88 19.08
CA GLU A 245 31.91 -24.87 19.77
C GLU A 245 32.86 -23.90 19.03
N ILE A 246 32.91 -22.66 19.50
CA ILE A 246 33.79 -21.64 18.95
C ILE A 246 35.20 -21.89 19.51
N ASP A 247 36.16 -22.15 18.64
CA ASP A 247 37.58 -22.12 19.00
C ASP A 247 37.98 -20.68 19.40
N ILE A 248 37.98 -20.44 20.72
CA ILE A 248 38.28 -19.16 21.36
C ILE A 248 39.64 -18.63 20.89
N SER A 249 40.62 -19.50 20.66
CA SER A 249 41.97 -19.09 20.25
C SER A 249 41.97 -18.54 18.82
N ARG A 250 41.26 -19.21 17.91
CA ARG A 250 41.11 -18.75 16.53
C ARG A 250 40.27 -17.48 16.45
N PHE A 251 39.22 -17.37 17.25
CA PHE A 251 38.37 -16.18 17.34
C PHE A 251 39.14 -14.97 17.87
N ASN A 252 39.93 -15.12 18.94
CA ASN A 252 40.77 -14.06 19.48
C ASN A 252 41.84 -13.60 18.47
N LYS A 253 42.41 -14.53 17.70
CA LYS A 253 43.36 -14.19 16.63
C LYS A 253 42.71 -13.39 15.49
N PHE A 254 41.45 -13.70 15.18
CA PHE A 254 40.66 -12.94 14.21
C PHE A 254 40.33 -11.55 14.74
N LEU A 255 39.81 -11.45 15.97
CA LEU A 255 39.51 -10.16 16.61
C LEU A 255 40.74 -9.27 16.74
N GLY A 256 41.87 -9.80 17.22
CA GLY A 256 43.12 -9.03 17.32
C GLY A 256 43.66 -8.53 15.98
N ARG A 257 43.24 -9.11 14.84
CA ARG A 257 43.56 -8.62 13.50
C ARG A 257 42.57 -7.56 13.01
N VAL A 258 41.28 -7.72 13.32
CA VAL A 258 40.19 -6.92 12.73
C VAL A 258 39.83 -5.71 13.58
N GLU A 259 39.79 -5.86 14.91
CA GLU A 259 39.40 -4.81 15.84
C GLU A 259 40.24 -3.54 15.67
N PRO A 260 41.59 -3.57 15.60
CA PRO A 260 42.37 -2.34 15.46
C PRO A 260 42.11 -1.61 14.14
N ILE A 261 41.81 -2.36 13.07
CA ILE A 261 41.51 -1.79 11.75
C ILE A 261 40.14 -1.12 11.79
N VAL A 262 39.12 -1.80 12.32
CA VAL A 262 37.75 -1.28 12.39
C VAL A 262 37.67 -0.11 13.35
N SER A 263 38.26 -0.20 14.54
CA SER A 263 38.33 0.88 15.53
C SER A 263 39.01 2.12 14.94
N TYR A 264 40.16 1.96 14.26
CA TYR A 264 40.82 3.07 13.58
C TYR A 264 39.93 3.76 12.54
N TYR A 265 39.26 3.00 11.66
CA TYR A 265 38.38 3.60 10.65
C TYR A 265 37.09 4.18 11.25
N LEU A 266 36.57 3.62 12.36
CA LEU A 266 35.44 4.20 13.07
C LEU A 266 35.83 5.52 13.73
N ASP A 267 36.97 5.58 14.42
CA ASP A 267 37.48 6.79 15.06
C ASP A 267 37.83 7.86 14.03
N ASP A 268 38.52 7.50 12.92
CA ASP A 268 38.81 8.43 11.82
C ASP A 268 37.54 8.95 11.14
N ASN A 269 36.48 8.13 11.03
CA ASN A 269 35.18 8.56 10.52
C ASN A 269 34.42 9.46 11.51
N LEU A 270 34.61 9.30 12.83
CA LEU A 270 34.00 10.12 13.88
C LEU A 270 34.72 11.46 14.07
N GLU A 271 36.06 11.47 14.01
CA GLU A 271 36.90 12.65 14.24
C GLU A 271 36.92 13.62 13.05
N ARG A 272 36.69 13.14 11.82
CA ARG A 272 36.60 14.01 10.64
C ARG A 272 35.26 14.75 10.65
N PRO A 273 35.23 16.10 10.77
CA PRO A 273 34.00 16.85 10.70
C PRO A 273 33.42 16.80 9.28
N ASN A 274 32.55 15.82 9.06
CA ASN A 274 31.40 15.84 8.17
C ASN A 274 31.59 16.48 6.77
N VAL A 275 32.19 15.73 5.85
CA VAL A 275 32.00 15.97 4.40
C VAL A 275 30.52 15.77 3.99
N LEU A 276 29.72 15.06 4.80
CA LEU A 276 28.35 14.66 4.45
C LEU A 276 27.20 15.29 5.29
N ARG A 277 27.43 15.89 6.47
CA ARG A 277 26.31 16.53 7.24
C ARG A 277 25.69 17.74 6.53
N HIS A 278 26.42 18.39 5.63
CA HIS A 278 25.89 19.50 4.85
C HIS A 278 25.05 19.06 3.64
N ILE A 279 24.91 17.75 3.40
CA ILE A 279 23.96 17.22 2.41
C ILE A 279 22.58 17.22 3.05
N LYS A 280 21.94 18.40 3.07
CA LYS A 280 20.50 18.48 3.23
C LYS A 280 19.89 17.91 1.95
N MET A 281 19.36 16.69 2.01
CA MET A 281 18.54 16.11 0.96
C MET A 281 17.28 16.98 0.82
N ARG A 282 17.34 17.97 -0.07
CA ARG A 282 16.15 18.75 -0.45
C ARG A 282 15.40 17.94 -1.49
N TYR A 283 14.33 17.30 -1.06
CA TYR A 283 13.41 16.60 -1.93
C TYR A 283 12.68 17.63 -2.79
N THR A 284 12.84 17.55 -4.11
CA THR A 284 12.19 18.43 -5.10
C THR A 284 10.77 17.95 -5.42
N GLY A 285 10.03 17.48 -4.42
CA GLY A 285 8.64 17.06 -4.55
C GLY A 285 7.67 18.19 -4.21
N ASP A 286 6.39 18.00 -4.54
CA ASP A 286 5.32 18.94 -4.18
C ASP A 286 5.34 19.23 -2.67
N GLU A 287 5.31 20.51 -2.28
CA GLU A 287 5.36 20.91 -0.86
C GLU A 287 4.07 20.61 -0.09
N THR A 288 3.00 20.24 -0.79
CA THR A 288 1.64 20.09 -0.25
C THR A 288 1.06 18.72 -0.55
N ALA A 289 0.26 18.19 0.37
CA ALA A 289 -0.51 16.98 0.13
C ALA A 289 -1.52 17.13 -1.03
N GLN A 290 -1.72 16.06 -1.80
CA GLN A 290 -2.65 15.98 -2.92
C GLN A 290 -3.85 15.10 -2.57
N GLU A 291 -5.05 15.55 -2.93
CA GLU A 291 -6.25 14.72 -2.86
C GLU A 291 -6.22 13.69 -4.01
N LEU A 292 -6.32 12.39 -3.67
CA LEU A 292 -6.38 11.31 -4.65
C LEU A 292 -7.82 10.95 -4.99
N PHE A 293 -8.64 10.71 -3.97
CA PHE A 293 -10.01 10.23 -4.10
C PHE A 293 -10.89 10.82 -3.01
N THR A 294 -12.12 11.16 -3.37
CA THR A 294 -13.22 11.42 -2.42
C THR A 294 -14.27 10.33 -2.62
N LEU A 295 -14.35 9.41 -1.67
CA LEU A 295 -15.22 8.24 -1.68
C LEU A 295 -16.49 8.53 -0.89
N SER A 296 -17.63 8.05 -1.37
CA SER A 296 -18.91 8.19 -0.66
C SER A 296 -19.83 7.02 -0.99
N TYR A 297 -20.81 6.77 -0.13
CA TYR A 297 -21.87 5.81 -0.42
C TYR A 297 -23.23 6.52 -0.38
N PRO A 298 -23.69 7.10 -1.50
CA PRO A 298 -24.90 7.93 -1.51
C PRO A 298 -26.17 7.23 -1.03
N ASP A 299 -26.28 5.91 -1.21
CA ASP A 299 -27.48 5.16 -0.85
C ASP A 299 -27.73 5.10 0.68
N ILE A 300 -26.68 5.12 1.51
CA ILE A 300 -26.84 5.23 2.98
C ILE A 300 -27.04 6.68 3.44
N LEU A 301 -26.52 7.64 2.67
CA LEU A 301 -26.54 9.07 2.99
C LEU A 301 -27.87 9.76 2.63
N ILE A 302 -28.89 9.00 2.21
CA ILE A 302 -30.26 9.50 2.05
C ILE A 302 -30.75 10.08 3.39
N ASP A 303 -30.36 9.43 4.49
CA ASP A 303 -30.54 9.95 5.83
C ASP A 303 -29.37 10.90 6.17
N LYS A 304 -29.67 12.20 6.22
CA LYS A 304 -28.67 13.27 6.41
C LYS A 304 -27.97 13.23 7.77
N GLU A 305 -28.42 12.37 8.67
CA GLU A 305 -27.83 12.19 10.00
C GLU A 305 -26.69 11.15 10.02
N ILE A 306 -26.49 10.41 8.91
CA ILE A 306 -25.42 9.41 8.79
C ILE A 306 -24.12 10.06 8.34
N GLN A 307 -23.05 9.74 9.06
CA GLN A 307 -21.70 10.24 8.80
C GLN A 307 -20.66 9.12 8.91
N VAL A 308 -19.41 9.43 8.55
CA VAL A 308 -18.30 8.51 8.80
C VAL A 308 -17.94 8.55 10.27
N THR A 309 -18.00 7.40 10.94
CA THR A 309 -17.66 7.24 12.36
C THR A 309 -16.28 6.62 12.57
N SER A 310 -15.86 5.75 11.65
CA SER A 310 -14.63 4.99 11.80
C SER A 310 -14.02 4.59 10.46
N LEU A 311 -12.69 4.48 10.45
CA LEU A 311 -11.88 4.03 9.31
C LEU A 311 -10.90 2.97 9.80
N SER A 312 -10.75 1.90 9.00
CA SER A 312 -9.74 0.88 9.23
C SER A 312 -9.15 0.36 7.91
N TRP A 313 -7.84 0.47 7.72
CA TRP A 313 -7.13 -0.14 6.58
C TRP A 313 -7.05 -1.67 6.72
N SER A 314 -7.26 -2.40 5.63
CA SER A 314 -7.06 -3.85 5.58
C SER A 314 -5.58 -4.22 5.77
N ALA A 315 -5.29 -5.46 6.20
CA ALA A 315 -3.91 -5.95 6.40
C ALA A 315 -3.00 -5.86 5.17
N ASN A 316 -3.59 -5.88 3.97
CA ASN A 316 -2.85 -5.75 2.72
C ASN A 316 -2.66 -4.29 2.28
N SER A 317 -3.26 -3.32 2.98
CA SER A 317 -3.20 -1.88 2.71
C SER A 317 -3.78 -1.42 1.37
N SER A 318 -4.46 -2.30 0.65
CA SER A 318 -5.07 -1.97 -0.65
C SER A 318 -6.55 -1.61 -0.53
N SER A 319 -7.19 -1.97 0.57
CA SER A 319 -8.61 -1.68 0.80
C SER A 319 -8.80 -0.89 2.09
N ILE A 320 -9.70 0.10 2.04
CA ILE A 320 -10.12 0.85 3.20
C ILE A 320 -11.54 0.45 3.58
N VAL A 321 -11.75 0.19 4.86
CA VAL A 321 -13.06 -0.13 5.41
C VAL A 321 -13.57 1.05 6.22
N VAL A 322 -14.83 1.41 5.98
CA VAL A 322 -15.48 2.62 6.49
C VAL A 322 -16.75 2.23 7.23
N GLY A 323 -16.92 2.82 8.41
CA GLY A 323 -18.09 2.65 9.26
C GLY A 323 -18.97 3.88 9.15
N TYR A 324 -20.26 3.65 8.90
CA TYR A 324 -21.29 4.67 8.82
C TYR A 324 -22.25 4.58 10.01
N GLY A 325 -22.53 5.73 10.60
CA GLY A 325 -23.46 5.88 11.70
C GLY A 325 -23.73 7.34 12.03
N SER A 326 -24.80 7.60 12.78
CA SER A 326 -25.04 8.90 13.40
C SER A 326 -24.25 9.03 14.69
N THR A 327 -24.01 10.25 15.16
CA THR A 327 -23.57 10.49 16.55
C THR A 327 -24.66 11.18 17.39
N SER A 328 -25.74 11.62 16.77
CA SER A 328 -26.83 12.38 17.40
C SER A 328 -27.92 11.43 17.91
N HIS A 329 -27.63 10.76 19.03
CA HIS A 329 -28.58 9.85 19.66
C HIS A 329 -29.24 10.50 20.87
N GLU A 330 -30.57 10.62 20.85
CA GLU A 330 -31.40 11.01 22.01
C GLU A 330 -32.05 9.78 22.66
N GLY A 331 -31.33 8.66 22.75
CA GLY A 331 -31.82 7.40 23.32
C GLY A 331 -31.48 6.19 22.46
N LEU A 332 -32.46 5.31 22.23
CA LEU A 332 -32.26 4.11 21.40
C LEU A 332 -32.00 4.50 19.93
N CYS A 333 -30.96 3.90 19.34
CA CYS A 333 -30.63 4.10 17.95
C CYS A 333 -31.69 3.47 17.03
N MET A 334 -32.32 4.29 16.20
CA MET A 334 -33.29 3.87 15.18
C MET A 334 -32.70 3.90 13.77
N HIS A 335 -31.48 4.41 13.63
CA HIS A 335 -30.79 4.55 12.36
C HIS A 335 -30.15 3.23 11.92
N LYS A 336 -30.11 2.99 10.61
CA LYS A 336 -29.34 1.89 10.04
C LYS A 336 -27.89 2.34 9.85
N GLY A 337 -26.95 1.51 10.30
CA GLY A 337 -25.54 1.69 9.99
C GLY A 337 -25.14 0.91 8.75
N ALA A 338 -23.94 1.18 8.25
CA ALA A 338 -23.34 0.39 7.19
C ALA A 338 -21.83 0.27 7.37
N VAL A 339 -21.29 -0.89 7.00
CA VAL A 339 -19.85 -1.11 6.84
C VAL A 339 -19.58 -1.24 5.35
N CYS A 340 -18.72 -0.38 4.83
CA CYS A 340 -18.40 -0.33 3.41
C CYS A 340 -16.90 -0.51 3.19
N SER A 341 -16.51 -1.16 2.10
CA SER A 341 -15.10 -1.35 1.72
C SER A 341 -14.84 -0.84 0.31
N TRP A 342 -13.74 -0.12 0.12
CA TRP A 342 -13.24 0.32 -1.19
C TRP A 342 -11.80 -0.15 -1.39
N ASN A 343 -11.53 -0.76 -2.55
CA ASN A 343 -10.18 -1.09 -2.97
C ASN A 343 -9.58 0.06 -3.80
N ILE A 344 -8.59 0.75 -3.22
CA ILE A 344 -7.94 1.92 -3.82
C ILE A 344 -6.92 1.57 -4.92
N GLU A 345 -6.44 0.33 -4.96
CA GLU A 345 -5.48 -0.13 -5.98
C GLU A 345 -6.17 -0.60 -7.27
N ARG A 346 -7.50 -0.63 -7.30
CA ARG A 346 -8.26 -1.07 -8.46
C ARG A 346 -8.13 -0.05 -9.60
N TYR A 347 -7.83 -0.55 -10.82
CA TYR A 347 -7.63 0.29 -12.02
C TYR A 347 -8.80 1.24 -12.34
N LYS A 348 -10.04 0.83 -12.05
CA LYS A 348 -11.24 1.67 -12.14
C LYS A 348 -12.01 1.57 -10.82
N ILE A 349 -11.66 2.42 -9.87
CA ILE A 349 -12.46 2.63 -8.67
C ILE A 349 -13.70 3.46 -9.01
N ASN A 350 -14.86 3.09 -8.46
CA ASN A 350 -16.04 3.94 -8.47
C ASN A 350 -16.14 4.65 -7.11
N PRO A 351 -15.90 5.97 -7.03
CA PRO A 351 -15.90 6.65 -5.75
C PRO A 351 -17.24 6.61 -5.02
N ASN A 352 -18.35 6.56 -5.77
CA ASN A 352 -19.71 6.62 -5.23
C ASN A 352 -20.33 5.24 -4.98
N LYS A 353 -19.58 4.16 -5.19
CA LYS A 353 -20.07 2.80 -4.98
C LYS A 353 -19.00 1.92 -4.34
N PRO A 354 -19.17 1.51 -3.07
CA PRO A 354 -18.26 0.58 -2.42
C PRO A 354 -18.23 -0.79 -3.12
N ASP A 355 -17.12 -1.50 -2.98
CA ASP A 355 -16.95 -2.87 -3.48
C ASP A 355 -17.73 -3.88 -2.62
N ILE A 356 -17.78 -3.64 -1.30
CA ILE A 356 -18.53 -4.45 -0.34
C ILE A 356 -19.36 -3.51 0.54
N THR A 357 -20.63 -3.84 0.74
CA THR A 357 -21.55 -3.15 1.64
C THR A 357 -22.23 -4.16 2.54
N ILE A 358 -22.19 -3.91 3.84
CA ILE A 358 -22.90 -4.69 4.85
C ILE A 358 -23.74 -3.72 5.67
N GLU A 359 -25.06 -3.86 5.60
CA GLU A 359 -25.99 -3.09 6.43
C GLU A 359 -26.03 -3.68 7.84
N THR A 360 -26.06 -2.81 8.85
CA THR A 360 -26.14 -3.19 10.26
C THR A 360 -27.48 -2.74 10.86
N SER A 361 -27.90 -3.41 11.93
CA SER A 361 -29.17 -3.14 12.60
C SER A 361 -29.23 -1.77 13.29
N THR A 362 -28.08 -1.26 13.73
CA THR A 362 -27.90 0.06 14.35
C THR A 362 -26.65 0.74 13.81
N CYS A 363 -26.41 2.00 14.18
CA CYS A 363 -25.19 2.73 13.81
C CYS A 363 -23.90 1.96 14.13
N VAL A 364 -22.97 1.99 13.19
CA VAL A 364 -21.59 1.53 13.40
C VAL A 364 -20.85 2.66 14.10
N THR A 365 -20.23 2.36 15.24
CA THR A 365 -19.50 3.35 16.05
C THR A 365 -18.00 3.24 15.85
N THR A 366 -17.48 2.03 15.68
CA THR A 366 -16.03 1.77 15.58
C THR A 366 -15.73 0.52 14.76
N LEU A 367 -14.59 0.50 14.09
CA LEU A 367 -14.11 -0.58 13.24
C LEU A 367 -12.68 -0.97 13.58
N ALA A 368 -12.35 -2.24 13.34
CA ALA A 368 -10.98 -2.72 13.40
C ALA A 368 -10.76 -3.88 12.40
N CYS A 369 -9.93 -3.65 11.39
CA CYS A 369 -9.42 -4.67 10.49
C CYS A 369 -8.38 -5.54 11.19
N HIS A 370 -8.37 -6.85 10.90
CA HIS A 370 -7.40 -7.75 11.48
C HIS A 370 -5.98 -7.45 10.95
N PRO A 371 -4.94 -7.35 11.79
CA PRO A 371 -3.61 -6.90 11.37
C PRO A 371 -2.91 -7.75 10.31
N GLU A 372 -3.10 -9.07 10.34
CA GLU A 372 -2.46 -10.00 9.39
C GLU A 372 -3.41 -10.61 8.32
N ARG A 373 -4.74 -10.54 8.51
CA ARG A 373 -5.72 -11.24 7.67
C ARG A 373 -6.61 -10.22 6.98
N PRO A 374 -6.40 -9.94 5.68
CA PRO A 374 -7.01 -8.77 5.01
C PRO A 374 -8.53 -8.87 4.83
N GLY A 375 -9.12 -10.06 4.96
CA GLY A 375 -10.56 -10.26 4.84
C GLY A 375 -11.33 -10.10 6.15
N ILE A 376 -10.67 -10.10 7.31
CA ILE A 376 -11.36 -10.11 8.60
C ILE A 376 -11.52 -8.68 9.14
N VAL A 377 -12.77 -8.31 9.44
CA VAL A 377 -13.13 -6.99 9.97
C VAL A 377 -14.06 -7.16 11.17
N ALA A 378 -13.78 -6.45 12.25
CA ALA A 378 -14.68 -6.30 13.39
C ALA A 378 -15.37 -4.93 13.37
N ALA A 379 -16.66 -4.86 13.68
CA ALA A 379 -17.37 -3.62 13.99
C ALA A 379 -18.04 -3.68 15.36
N GLY A 380 -18.04 -2.52 16.01
CA GLY A 380 -18.82 -2.24 17.20
C GLY A 380 -20.03 -1.43 16.81
N LEU A 381 -21.17 -1.78 17.40
CA LEU A 381 -22.45 -1.11 17.17
C LEU A 381 -22.85 -0.25 18.36
N TYR A 382 -23.76 0.70 18.13
CA TYR A 382 -24.32 1.54 19.19
C TYR A 382 -25.09 0.76 20.26
N ASN A 383 -25.69 -0.38 19.93
CA ASN A 383 -26.42 -1.22 20.88
C ASN A 383 -25.52 -2.13 21.76
N GLY A 384 -24.19 -2.01 21.64
CA GLY A 384 -23.24 -2.85 22.37
C GLY A 384 -22.87 -4.18 21.69
N GLU A 385 -23.47 -4.50 20.53
CA GLU A 385 -23.08 -5.69 19.75
C GLU A 385 -21.73 -5.52 19.05
N ILE A 386 -21.00 -6.62 18.98
CA ILE A 386 -19.74 -6.75 18.24
C ILE A 386 -19.95 -7.83 17.18
N LEU A 387 -19.66 -7.44 15.94
CA LEU A 387 -19.80 -8.30 14.76
C LEU A 387 -18.44 -8.45 14.09
N VAL A 388 -18.12 -9.66 13.64
CA VAL A 388 -16.88 -9.97 12.93
C VAL A 388 -17.21 -10.65 11.61
N TRP A 389 -16.74 -10.06 10.51
CA TRP A 389 -16.96 -10.57 9.16
C TRP A 389 -15.68 -11.04 8.47
N ASP A 390 -15.80 -12.00 7.56
CA ASP A 390 -14.84 -12.32 6.50
C ASP A 390 -15.40 -11.84 5.17
N PHE A 391 -14.78 -10.81 4.59
CA PHE A 391 -15.15 -10.28 3.29
C PHE A 391 -14.86 -11.24 2.13
N ARG A 392 -14.19 -12.37 2.38
CA ARG A 392 -13.86 -13.37 1.37
C ARG A 392 -14.93 -14.46 1.21
N GLU A 393 -15.79 -14.65 2.21
CA GLU A 393 -16.81 -15.71 2.21
C GLU A 393 -18.18 -15.17 1.74
N GLN A 394 -19.02 -16.04 1.16
CA GLN A 394 -20.38 -15.67 0.73
C GLN A 394 -21.31 -15.37 1.92
N ASP A 395 -21.19 -16.14 3.01
CA ASP A 395 -21.72 -15.78 4.32
C ASP A 395 -20.65 -15.00 5.07
N SER A 396 -20.71 -13.67 4.96
CA SER A 396 -19.63 -12.82 5.45
C SER A 396 -19.55 -12.80 6.97
N LEU A 397 -20.61 -13.06 7.73
CA LEU A 397 -20.57 -12.98 9.20
C LEU A 397 -19.95 -14.25 9.82
N ILE A 398 -18.76 -14.12 10.41
CA ILE A 398 -18.03 -15.23 11.04
C ILE A 398 -18.46 -15.42 12.50
N ALA A 399 -18.59 -14.30 13.23
CA ALA A 399 -18.80 -14.34 14.67
C ALA A 399 -19.64 -13.16 15.15
N ARG A 400 -20.51 -13.44 16.12
CA ARG A 400 -21.24 -12.46 16.91
C ARG A 400 -21.29 -12.90 18.37
N ILE A 401 -21.67 -11.98 19.26
CA ILE A 401 -21.99 -12.33 20.65
C ILE A 401 -23.39 -12.98 20.65
N LEU A 402 -23.51 -14.18 21.23
CA LEU A 402 -24.81 -14.84 21.45
C LEU A 402 -25.31 -14.71 22.89
N GLU A 403 -24.39 -14.64 23.85
CA GLU A 403 -24.71 -14.60 25.28
C GLU A 403 -24.99 -13.15 25.71
N ARG A 404 -26.26 -12.87 26.04
CA ARG A 404 -26.70 -11.51 26.43
C ARG A 404 -26.05 -10.99 27.71
N GLN A 405 -25.51 -11.87 28.55
CA GLN A 405 -24.88 -11.50 29.82
C GLN A 405 -23.52 -10.84 29.63
N ASP A 406 -22.79 -11.24 28.59
CA ASP A 406 -21.44 -10.72 28.30
C ASP A 406 -21.46 -9.55 27.30
N LEU A 407 -22.62 -9.18 26.77
CA LEU A 407 -22.80 -8.04 25.87
C LEU A 407 -22.50 -6.71 26.58
N HIS A 408 -21.93 -5.76 25.83
CA HIS A 408 -21.93 -4.36 26.28
C HIS A 408 -23.36 -3.83 26.38
N ARG A 409 -23.62 -3.00 27.38
CA ARG A 409 -24.96 -2.41 27.59
C ARG A 409 -25.17 -1.09 26.89
N ASP A 410 -24.06 -0.49 26.48
CA ASP A 410 -24.01 0.80 25.81
C ASP A 410 -23.14 0.69 24.56
N SER A 411 -23.06 1.78 23.81
CA SER A 411 -22.28 1.92 22.59
C SER A 411 -20.83 1.44 22.76
N VAL A 412 -20.38 0.65 21.78
CA VAL A 412 -18.98 0.23 21.70
C VAL A 412 -18.17 1.41 21.20
N THR A 413 -17.23 1.92 21.98
CA THR A 413 -16.51 3.17 21.67
C THR A 413 -15.22 2.93 20.91
N SER A 414 -14.48 1.87 21.26
CA SER A 414 -13.24 1.50 20.57
C SER A 414 -13.08 -0.01 20.47
N LEU A 415 -12.59 -0.46 19.31
CA LEU A 415 -12.17 -1.83 19.02
C LEU A 415 -10.69 -1.87 18.64
N GLN A 416 -9.95 -2.85 19.15
CA GLN A 416 -8.55 -3.05 18.79
C GLN A 416 -8.14 -4.52 18.82
N TRP A 417 -7.38 -4.95 17.81
CA TRP A 417 -6.74 -6.26 17.77
C TRP A 417 -5.40 -6.21 18.48
N ILE A 418 -5.16 -7.14 19.42
CA ILE A 418 -3.88 -7.27 20.12
C ILE A 418 -3.36 -8.69 20.01
N ARG A 419 -2.03 -8.84 20.07
CA ARG A 419 -1.40 -10.15 20.15
C ARG A 419 -1.70 -10.76 21.52
N GLU A 420 -2.07 -12.03 21.55
CA GLU A 420 -2.40 -12.73 22.79
C GLU A 420 -1.16 -12.81 23.70
N PRO A 421 -1.17 -12.16 24.88
CA PRO A 421 0.03 -12.06 25.72
C PRO A 421 0.45 -13.40 26.35
N LYS A 422 -0.50 -14.32 26.55
CA LYS A 422 -0.31 -15.56 27.32
C LYS A 422 0.09 -16.79 26.48
N LEU A 423 0.00 -16.73 25.15
CA LEU A 423 0.27 -17.89 24.28
C LEU A 423 1.48 -17.67 23.36
N SER A 424 2.34 -18.69 23.28
CA SER A 424 3.52 -18.74 22.39
C SER A 424 3.16 -18.75 20.88
N LYS A 425 1.91 -19.10 20.52
CA LYS A 425 1.44 -19.04 19.13
C LYS A 425 0.95 -17.63 18.80
N LYS A 426 1.32 -17.12 17.62
CA LYS A 426 0.88 -15.84 17.02
C LYS A 426 -0.66 -15.80 16.84
N LYS A 427 -1.41 -15.62 17.92
CA LYS A 427 -2.86 -15.43 17.90
C LYS A 427 -3.20 -13.99 18.25
N PHE A 428 -4.25 -13.48 17.62
CA PHE A 428 -4.81 -12.17 17.93
C PHE A 428 -6.11 -12.34 18.68
N ILE A 429 -6.30 -11.50 19.70
CA ILE A 429 -7.55 -11.36 20.44
C ILE A 429 -8.12 -9.96 20.16
N LEU A 430 -9.44 -9.85 20.22
CA LEU A 430 -10.16 -8.61 19.99
C LEU A 430 -10.48 -7.96 21.34
N VAL A 431 -10.16 -6.68 21.50
CA VAL A 431 -10.51 -5.87 22.68
C VAL A 431 -11.62 -4.92 22.30
N SER A 432 -12.64 -4.84 23.14
CA SER A 432 -13.70 -3.84 23.05
C SER A 432 -13.81 -3.00 24.31
N THR A 433 -14.25 -1.77 24.11
CA THR A 433 -14.52 -0.80 25.18
C THR A 433 -15.87 -0.15 24.93
N SER A 434 -16.53 0.29 25.99
CA SER A 434 -17.86 0.90 25.91
C SER A 434 -18.04 1.99 26.97
N GLN A 435 -19.06 2.83 26.75
CA GLN A 435 -19.53 3.81 27.72
C GLN A 435 -20.10 3.18 29.00
N ASP A 436 -20.36 1.86 29.00
CA ASP A 436 -20.74 1.11 30.21
C ASP A 436 -19.57 0.89 31.20
N GLY A 437 -18.37 1.36 30.86
CA GLY A 437 -17.18 1.26 31.70
C GLY A 437 -16.52 -0.10 31.72
N LYS A 438 -16.93 -1.02 30.84
CA LYS A 438 -16.30 -2.32 30.65
C LYS A 438 -15.24 -2.28 29.56
N ILE A 439 -14.17 -3.03 29.79
CA ILE A 439 -13.16 -3.38 28.79
C ILE A 439 -13.15 -4.90 28.69
N LEU A 440 -13.52 -5.44 27.53
CA LEU A 440 -13.76 -6.88 27.34
C LEU A 440 -12.78 -7.44 26.30
N LEU A 441 -12.24 -8.63 26.58
CA LEU A 441 -11.33 -9.34 25.70
C LEU A 441 -12.05 -10.56 25.12
N TRP A 442 -11.99 -10.70 23.80
CA TRP A 442 -12.71 -11.71 23.04
C TRP A 442 -11.72 -12.57 22.28
N ASN A 443 -11.89 -13.88 22.34
CA ASN A 443 -11.23 -14.79 21.42
C ASN A 443 -12.10 -14.93 20.15
N PRO A 444 -11.61 -14.49 18.98
CA PRO A 444 -12.38 -14.51 17.74
C PRO A 444 -12.31 -15.86 17.01
N LEU A 445 -11.54 -16.84 17.50
CA LEU A 445 -11.30 -18.14 16.83
C LEU A 445 -11.24 -19.25 17.89
N PRO A 446 -12.11 -20.29 17.89
CA PRO A 446 -12.15 -21.30 16.80
C PRO A 446 -13.52 -22.02 16.63
N SER A 447 -13.91 -22.34 15.39
CA SER A 447 -15.21 -22.94 15.01
C SER A 447 -16.36 -21.94 14.95
N LYS A 448 -17.14 -22.04 13.86
CA LYS A 448 -18.07 -21.03 13.36
C LYS A 448 -19.00 -20.47 14.44
N SER A 449 -19.25 -19.15 14.37
CA SER A 449 -20.37 -18.37 14.92
C SER A 449 -20.23 -17.57 16.24
N ASN A 450 -19.37 -17.94 17.20
CA ASN A 450 -19.45 -17.33 18.55
C ASN A 450 -18.16 -16.63 19.02
N LEU A 451 -18.28 -15.37 19.45
CA LEU A 451 -17.23 -14.68 20.22
C LEU A 451 -17.27 -15.13 21.67
N LYS A 452 -16.16 -15.71 22.17
CA LYS A 452 -16.05 -16.14 23.57
C LYS A 452 -15.25 -15.11 24.37
N LEU A 453 -15.83 -14.67 25.48
CA LEU A 453 -15.16 -13.79 26.45
C LEU A 453 -13.99 -14.55 27.11
N THR A 454 -12.81 -13.91 27.15
CA THR A 454 -11.58 -14.49 27.75
C THR A 454 -11.17 -13.81 29.04
N ASP A 455 -11.27 -12.48 29.10
CA ASP A 455 -10.98 -11.66 30.28
C ASP A 455 -11.89 -10.43 30.24
N ALA A 456 -12.26 -9.92 31.42
CA ALA A 456 -13.13 -8.76 31.57
C ALA A 456 -12.59 -7.79 32.62
N TYR A 457 -12.72 -6.50 32.35
CA TYR A 457 -12.32 -5.44 33.26
C TYR A 457 -13.43 -4.41 33.39
N PHE A 458 -13.53 -3.80 34.56
CA PHE A 458 -14.49 -2.74 34.84
C PHE A 458 -13.78 -1.57 35.52
N VAL A 459 -13.94 -0.39 34.92
CA VAL A 459 -13.28 0.84 35.36
C VAL A 459 -14.12 1.48 36.46
N ALA A 460 -13.64 1.36 37.69
CA ALA A 460 -14.25 1.97 38.86
C ALA A 460 -13.25 2.86 39.60
N ILE A 461 -13.68 4.06 40.00
CA ILE A 461 -12.91 4.97 40.83
C ILE A 461 -12.79 4.38 42.25
N LYS A 462 -11.55 4.22 42.74
CA LYS A 462 -11.28 4.06 44.17
C LYS A 462 -11.33 5.44 44.84
N GLY A 463 -12.52 5.89 45.21
CA GLY A 463 -12.70 7.19 45.87
C GLY A 463 -12.34 7.15 47.36
N GLY A 464 -11.53 8.09 47.83
CA GLY A 464 -11.23 8.34 49.25
C GLY A 464 -12.38 8.96 50.07
N ASN A 465 -13.59 9.05 49.51
CA ASN A 465 -14.81 9.46 50.22
C ASN A 465 -16.01 8.67 49.69
N SER A 466 -16.80 8.12 50.62
CA SER A 466 -17.82 7.07 50.47
C SER A 466 -18.98 7.29 49.46
N ARG A 467 -19.04 8.42 48.72
CA ARG A 467 -20.17 8.76 47.83
C ARG A 467 -19.92 8.58 46.32
N SER A 468 -18.66 8.46 45.88
CA SER A 468 -18.31 8.25 44.46
C SER A 468 -17.67 6.88 44.17
N VAL A 469 -17.54 6.03 45.20
CA VAL A 469 -16.96 4.69 45.07
C VAL A 469 -17.90 3.80 44.25
N GLY A 470 -17.40 3.27 43.15
CA GLY A 470 -18.09 2.23 42.37
C GLY A 470 -19.09 2.72 41.32
N LYS A 471 -19.10 4.01 40.95
CA LYS A 471 -19.77 4.44 39.71
C LYS A 471 -18.95 4.01 38.48
N PRO A 472 -19.60 3.55 37.40
CA PRO A 472 -18.93 3.26 36.13
C PRO A 472 -18.35 4.56 35.57
N MET A 473 -17.25 4.44 34.85
CA MET A 473 -16.71 5.52 34.03
C MET A 473 -16.74 5.08 32.58
N GLY A 474 -17.40 5.83 31.71
CA GLY A 474 -17.50 5.46 30.30
C GLY A 474 -16.12 5.53 29.64
N VAL A 475 -15.68 4.42 29.05
CA VAL A 475 -14.40 4.36 28.34
C VAL A 475 -14.64 4.79 26.90
N THR A 476 -13.86 5.74 26.40
CA THR A 476 -14.04 6.31 25.05
C THR A 476 -13.00 5.81 24.04
N SER A 477 -11.76 5.60 24.48
CA SER A 477 -10.69 5.09 23.62
C SER A 477 -9.69 4.31 24.45
N VAL A 478 -9.11 3.26 23.85
CA VAL A 478 -8.01 2.47 24.42
C VAL A 478 -6.87 2.35 23.40
N THR A 479 -5.64 2.24 23.89
CA THR A 479 -4.48 1.90 23.08
C THR A 479 -3.52 1.02 23.88
N PHE A 480 -2.98 0.00 23.23
CA PHE A 480 -2.00 -0.91 23.82
C PHE A 480 -0.58 -0.50 23.45
N ASN A 481 0.38 -0.81 24.31
CA ASN A 481 1.78 -0.58 24.03
C ASN A 481 2.28 -1.58 22.97
N ASN A 482 3.08 -1.11 22.02
CA ASN A 482 3.58 -1.92 20.92
C ASN A 482 4.60 -2.97 21.36
N GLU A 483 5.37 -2.70 22.43
CA GLU A 483 6.40 -3.61 22.95
C GLU A 483 5.88 -4.46 24.12
N ASP A 484 5.01 -3.88 24.95
CA ASP A 484 4.44 -4.53 26.13
C ASP A 484 2.93 -4.74 25.96
N SER A 485 2.54 -5.94 25.54
CA SER A 485 1.15 -6.31 25.31
C SER A 485 0.25 -6.28 26.56
N GLU A 486 0.83 -6.21 27.76
CA GLU A 486 0.07 -6.22 29.01
C GLU A 486 -0.36 -4.83 29.45
N THR A 487 0.32 -3.79 28.98
CA THR A 487 0.09 -2.42 29.40
C THR A 487 -0.68 -1.64 28.35
N PHE A 488 -1.69 -0.90 28.80
CA PHE A 488 -2.52 -0.07 27.94
C PHE A 488 -2.88 1.25 28.61
N ILE A 489 -3.29 2.21 27.79
CA ILE A 489 -3.78 3.52 28.25
C ILE A 489 -5.20 3.67 27.72
N PHE A 490 -6.09 4.21 28.54
CA PHE A 490 -7.46 4.45 28.14
C PHE A 490 -7.97 5.78 28.67
N GLY A 491 -8.77 6.44 27.84
CA GLY A 491 -9.45 7.69 28.14
C GLY A 491 -10.92 7.46 28.49
N CYS A 492 -11.46 8.36 29.30
CA CYS A 492 -12.85 8.33 29.73
C CYS A 492 -13.64 9.53 29.19
N ASP A 493 -14.95 9.37 29.12
CA ASP A 493 -15.93 10.41 28.77
C ASP A 493 -15.89 11.62 29.70
N SER A 494 -15.52 11.42 30.96
CA SER A 494 -15.39 12.48 31.95
C SER A 494 -14.04 13.23 31.89
N GLY A 495 -13.19 12.96 30.90
CA GLY A 495 -11.87 13.59 30.73
C GLY A 495 -10.72 12.95 31.53
N PHE A 496 -11.01 11.94 32.35
CA PHE A 496 -9.97 11.21 33.10
C PHE A 496 -9.20 10.24 32.20
N LEU A 497 -7.90 10.11 32.48
CA LEU A 497 -6.96 9.30 31.72
C LEU A 497 -6.23 8.34 32.66
N TYR A 498 -6.20 7.06 32.32
CA TYR A 498 -5.64 6.02 33.19
C TYR A 498 -4.71 5.07 32.45
N LYS A 499 -3.76 4.51 33.21
CA LYS A 499 -2.95 3.36 32.82
C LYS A 499 -3.59 2.07 33.30
N GLY A 500 -3.84 1.16 32.38
CA GLY A 500 -4.35 -0.18 32.62
C GLY A 500 -3.26 -1.25 32.55
N SER A 501 -3.45 -2.35 33.28
CA SER A 501 -2.69 -3.59 33.10
C SER A 501 -3.61 -4.80 33.00
N LEU A 502 -3.34 -5.67 32.01
CA LEU A 502 -4.06 -6.93 31.84
C LEU A 502 -3.83 -7.91 32.99
N ASN A 503 -2.70 -7.79 33.71
CA ASN A 503 -2.35 -8.65 34.85
C ASN A 503 -2.96 -8.19 36.18
N SER A 504 -3.83 -7.17 36.17
CA SER A 504 -4.47 -6.73 37.40
C SER A 504 -5.31 -7.84 38.03
N VAL A 505 -5.10 -8.08 39.33
CA VAL A 505 -5.82 -9.07 40.14
C VAL A 505 -6.85 -8.39 41.06
N SER A 506 -6.96 -7.07 41.01
CA SER A 506 -7.89 -6.33 41.87
C SER A 506 -9.33 -6.63 41.50
N SER A 507 -10.08 -7.30 42.38
CA SER A 507 -11.52 -7.48 42.19
C SER A 507 -12.27 -6.15 42.35
N VAL A 508 -13.30 -5.96 41.54
CA VAL A 508 -14.16 -4.77 41.62
C VAL A 508 -15.24 -5.02 42.67
N GLN A 509 -15.34 -4.14 43.66
CA GLN A 509 -16.48 -4.07 44.57
C GLN A 509 -17.42 -2.96 44.10
N SER A 510 -18.25 -3.24 43.10
CA SER A 510 -19.31 -2.32 42.66
C SER A 510 -20.68 -2.97 42.91
N ARG A 511 -21.69 -2.14 43.20
CA ARG A 511 -23.08 -2.56 43.41
C ARG A 511 -23.91 -2.46 42.12
N GLU A 512 -23.23 -2.45 40.98
CA GLU A 512 -23.89 -2.31 39.68
C GLU A 512 -24.58 -3.62 39.28
N GLU A 513 -25.85 -3.51 38.92
CA GLU A 513 -26.67 -4.62 38.45
C GLU A 513 -26.04 -5.22 37.18
N GLY A 514 -25.81 -6.54 37.15
CA GLY A 514 -25.31 -7.25 35.96
C GLY A 514 -23.81 -7.54 35.88
N LEU A 515 -22.98 -7.00 36.77
CA LEU A 515 -21.57 -7.41 36.87
C LEU A 515 -21.42 -8.80 37.53
N ALA A 516 -22.39 -9.17 38.36
CA ALA A 516 -22.44 -10.48 39.02
C ALA A 516 -22.89 -11.61 38.08
N ASP A 517 -23.66 -11.28 37.03
CA ASP A 517 -24.25 -12.25 36.10
C ASP A 517 -23.35 -12.54 34.88
N MET A 518 -22.19 -11.90 34.78
CA MET A 518 -21.23 -12.12 33.68
C MET A 518 -20.53 -13.48 33.82
N SER A 519 -20.20 -14.10 32.69
CA SER A 519 -19.48 -15.38 32.65
C SER A 519 -18.09 -15.29 33.30
N ILE A 520 -17.48 -14.11 33.27
CA ILE A 520 -16.19 -13.81 33.89
C ILE A 520 -16.32 -12.59 34.78
N HIS A 521 -15.96 -12.74 36.06
CA HIS A 521 -15.97 -11.61 36.99
C HIS A 521 -14.94 -10.55 36.61
N PRO A 522 -15.35 -9.28 36.46
CA PRO A 522 -14.47 -8.23 35.98
C PRO A 522 -13.49 -7.75 37.05
N LYS A 523 -12.29 -7.40 36.59
CA LYS A 523 -11.17 -6.90 37.42
C LYS A 523 -11.01 -5.39 37.21
N ASN A 524 -10.42 -4.68 38.18
CA ASN A 524 -10.10 -3.26 38.01
C ASN A 524 -8.76 -3.13 37.28
N PRO A 525 -8.68 -2.59 36.06
CA PRO A 525 -7.43 -2.52 35.32
C PRO A 525 -6.50 -1.38 35.78
N VAL A 526 -7.02 -0.39 36.51
CA VAL A 526 -6.33 0.89 36.80
C VAL A 526 -5.10 0.66 37.69
N THR A 527 -3.95 1.11 37.20
CA THR A 527 -2.66 1.09 37.90
C THR A 527 -2.13 2.49 38.21
N MET A 528 -2.43 3.48 37.36
CA MET A 528 -1.99 4.87 37.50
C MET A 528 -3.03 5.81 36.87
N ALA A 529 -3.14 7.02 37.40
CA ALA A 529 -3.94 8.11 36.84
C ALA A 529 -3.02 9.22 36.32
N TYR A 530 -3.36 9.79 35.18
CA TYR A 530 -2.67 10.94 34.58
C TYR A 530 -3.48 12.22 34.81
N GLN A 531 -2.85 13.37 34.57
CA GLN A 531 -3.53 14.66 34.53
C GLN A 531 -4.66 14.63 33.48
N SER A 532 -5.87 14.92 33.93
CA SER A 532 -7.10 14.84 33.13
C SER A 532 -7.22 15.99 32.13
N HIS A 533 -7.95 15.74 31.05
CA HIS A 533 -8.55 16.78 30.22
C HIS A 533 -9.74 17.42 30.95
N ASP A 534 -10.12 18.62 30.52
CA ASP A 534 -11.28 19.35 31.08
C ASP A 534 -12.60 18.93 30.42
N SER A 535 -12.53 18.00 29.46
CA SER A 535 -13.64 17.57 28.62
C SER A 535 -13.42 16.14 28.13
N PRO A 536 -14.43 15.49 27.50
CA PRO A 536 -14.32 14.11 27.04
C PRO A 536 -13.12 13.87 26.14
N ILE A 537 -12.39 12.78 26.40
CA ILE A 537 -11.29 12.31 25.55
C ILE A 537 -11.91 11.54 24.38
N TYR A 538 -11.50 11.83 23.15
CA TYR A 538 -11.98 11.11 21.97
C TYR A 538 -11.00 10.07 21.44
N SER A 539 -9.69 10.34 21.49
CA SER A 539 -8.68 9.43 20.97
C SER A 539 -7.45 9.39 21.87
N VAL A 540 -6.91 8.19 22.05
CA VAL A 540 -5.63 7.94 22.73
C VAL A 540 -4.79 7.03 21.84
N ARG A 541 -3.55 7.39 21.52
CA ARG A 541 -2.67 6.60 20.62
C ARG A 541 -1.22 6.61 21.09
N PHE A 542 -0.64 5.41 21.24
CA PHE A 542 0.80 5.25 21.47
C PHE A 542 1.63 5.67 20.26
N SER A 543 2.83 6.18 20.51
CA SER A 543 3.81 6.45 19.47
C SER A 543 4.34 5.12 18.89
N PRO A 544 4.42 5.00 17.55
CA PRO A 544 5.01 3.82 16.92
C PRO A 544 6.53 3.74 17.08
N PHE A 545 7.19 4.84 17.49
CA PHE A 545 8.64 4.93 17.60
C PHE A 545 9.17 4.96 19.03
N ASN A 546 8.30 5.18 20.02
CA ASN A 546 8.68 5.22 21.43
C ASN A 546 7.58 4.64 22.33
N ARG A 547 7.89 3.52 22.99
CA ARG A 547 6.99 2.79 23.90
C ARG A 547 6.41 3.62 25.06
N HIS A 548 7.05 4.72 25.45
CA HIS A 548 6.63 5.54 26.59
C HIS A 548 5.81 6.75 26.17
N LEU A 549 5.78 7.12 24.89
CA LEU A 549 5.04 8.30 24.45
C LEU A 549 3.66 7.94 23.94
N PHE A 550 2.66 8.74 24.32
CA PHE A 550 1.32 8.62 23.78
C PHE A 550 0.64 9.99 23.65
N LEU A 551 -0.26 10.08 22.66
CA LEU A 551 -0.99 11.29 22.28
C LEU A 551 -2.46 11.13 22.65
N THR A 552 -3.07 12.20 23.12
CA THR A 552 -4.51 12.28 23.36
C THR A 552 -5.15 13.43 22.61
N SER A 553 -6.42 13.28 22.25
CA SER A 553 -7.29 14.34 21.74
C SER A 553 -8.59 14.40 22.54
N ALA A 554 -9.12 15.60 22.72
CA ALA A 554 -10.33 15.82 23.50
C ALA A 554 -11.21 16.94 22.93
N HIS A 555 -12.41 17.06 23.49
CA HIS A 555 -13.37 18.12 23.15
C HIS A 555 -12.93 19.52 23.61
N ASP A 556 -11.95 19.61 24.53
CA ASP A 556 -11.38 20.89 24.99
C ASP A 556 -10.55 21.61 23.91
N GLY A 557 -10.42 21.02 22.72
CA GLY A 557 -9.63 21.57 21.62
C GLY A 557 -8.13 21.40 21.82
N GLN A 558 -7.69 20.49 22.71
CA GLN A 558 -6.28 20.26 23.00
C GLN A 558 -5.81 18.89 22.56
N LEU A 559 -4.64 18.85 21.91
CA LEU A 559 -3.82 17.66 21.78
C LEU A 559 -2.78 17.65 22.88
N ARG A 560 -2.69 16.57 23.65
CA ARG A 560 -1.69 16.47 24.73
C ARG A 560 -0.78 15.27 24.51
N LEU A 561 0.51 15.51 24.64
CA LEU A 561 1.56 14.52 24.56
C LEU A 561 2.00 14.15 25.98
N TYR A 562 1.89 12.87 26.30
CA TYR A 562 2.21 12.32 27.62
C TYR A 562 3.38 11.34 27.51
N SER A 563 4.07 11.18 28.65
CA SER A 563 4.93 10.03 28.89
C SER A 563 4.24 9.08 29.85
N GLN A 564 4.36 7.78 29.58
CA GLN A 564 3.83 6.70 30.41
C GLN A 564 4.47 6.70 31.81
N LEU A 565 5.63 7.34 31.96
CA LEU A 565 6.43 7.37 33.19
C LEU A 565 5.99 8.47 34.16
N PHE A 566 5.39 9.56 33.65
CA PHE A 566 5.07 10.76 34.44
C PHE A 566 3.55 11.01 34.43
N ALA A 567 3.00 11.51 35.54
CA ALA A 567 1.57 11.74 35.67
C ALA A 567 1.08 12.98 34.89
N ASN A 568 1.93 13.99 34.76
CA ASN A 568 1.63 15.24 34.05
C ASN A 568 1.83 15.08 32.54
N PHE A 569 1.14 15.90 31.73
CA PHE A 569 1.42 15.96 30.30
C PHE A 569 2.72 16.73 30.06
N GLY A 570 3.47 16.32 29.05
CA GLY A 570 4.73 16.98 28.68
C GLY A 570 4.54 18.18 27.77
N ARG A 571 3.69 18.03 26.74
CA ARG A 571 3.35 19.13 25.81
C ARG A 571 1.87 19.16 25.52
N CYS A 572 1.35 20.37 25.29
CA CYS A 572 -0.01 20.61 24.84
C CYS A 572 0.04 21.44 23.56
N PHE A 573 -0.72 21.03 22.56
CA PHE A 573 -0.94 21.75 21.32
C PHE A 573 -2.40 22.18 21.33
N ALA A 574 -2.68 23.44 20.98
CA ALA A 574 -4.03 24.01 20.93
C ALA A 574 -4.31 24.44 19.48
N PRO A 575 -4.69 23.48 18.61
CA PRO A 575 -4.73 23.60 17.16
C PRO A 575 -5.59 24.69 16.57
N ALA A 576 -6.77 24.90 17.17
CA ALA A 576 -7.90 25.58 16.54
C ALA A 576 -8.97 25.92 17.58
N GLN A 577 -9.93 26.77 17.19
CA GLN A 577 -11.23 26.84 17.87
C GLN A 577 -11.98 25.52 17.61
N GLY A 578 -12.65 24.95 18.61
CA GLY A 578 -13.45 23.72 18.44
C GLY A 578 -12.77 22.41 18.89
N ALA A 579 -13.55 21.33 18.90
CA ALA A 579 -13.14 20.01 19.39
C ALA A 579 -12.19 19.27 18.44
N ILE A 580 -11.43 18.30 18.98
CA ILE A 580 -10.55 17.41 18.22
C ILE A 580 -11.00 15.96 18.40
N PHE A 581 -11.65 15.42 17.38
CA PHE A 581 -12.29 14.10 17.47
C PHE A 581 -11.31 12.94 17.32
N THR A 582 -10.16 13.14 16.66
CA THR A 582 -9.23 12.04 16.42
C THR A 582 -7.79 12.52 16.27
N CYS A 583 -6.85 11.67 16.62
CA CYS A 583 -5.42 11.92 16.46
C CYS A 583 -4.68 10.65 16.03
N ARG A 584 -3.62 10.81 15.23
CA ARG A 584 -2.74 9.72 14.75
C ARG A 584 -1.30 10.18 14.68
N TRP A 585 -0.39 9.27 15.02
CA TRP A 585 1.03 9.41 14.72
C TRP A 585 1.27 9.03 13.26
N SER A 586 2.22 9.70 12.61
CA SER A 586 2.77 9.19 11.35
C SER A 586 3.43 7.83 11.62
N PRO A 587 3.19 6.81 10.78
CA PRO A 587 3.84 5.51 10.93
C PRO A 587 5.27 5.48 10.39
N SER A 588 5.70 6.49 9.62
CA SER A 588 7.05 6.53 9.03
C SER A 588 7.96 7.64 9.56
N ARG A 589 7.40 8.75 10.01
CA ARG A 589 8.17 9.91 10.51
C ARG A 589 7.90 10.19 12.00
N PRO A 590 8.89 10.06 12.91
CA PRO A 590 8.68 10.14 14.36
C PRO A 590 8.07 11.41 14.93
N LEU A 591 8.33 12.55 14.28
CA LEU A 591 7.92 13.87 14.77
C LEU A 591 6.67 14.43 14.07
N VAL A 592 5.99 13.64 13.23
CA VAL A 592 4.79 14.08 12.52
C VAL A 592 3.53 13.49 13.15
N LEU A 593 2.56 14.37 13.41
CA LEU A 593 1.24 14.01 13.94
C LEU A 593 0.15 14.52 13.01
N ALA A 594 -1.00 13.85 13.02
CA ALA A 594 -2.20 14.31 12.33
C ALA A 594 -3.41 14.29 13.26
N ALA A 595 -4.30 15.26 13.13
CA ALA A 595 -5.50 15.39 13.95
C ALA A 595 -6.72 15.85 13.14
N GLY A 596 -7.90 15.37 13.51
CA GLY A 596 -9.17 15.78 12.89
C GLY A 596 -9.87 16.85 13.70
N SER A 597 -10.14 18.00 13.09
CA SER A 597 -10.81 19.15 13.72
C SER A 597 -12.32 19.17 13.47
N GLU A 598 -13.07 19.76 14.39
CA GLU A 598 -14.48 20.10 14.23
C GLU A 598 -14.76 21.06 13.07
N HIS A 599 -13.84 21.99 12.78
CA HIS A 599 -14.05 23.00 11.72
C HIS A 599 -13.64 22.52 10.31
N GLY A 600 -13.57 21.20 10.12
CA GLY A 600 -13.46 20.56 8.82
C GLY A 600 -12.08 20.65 8.18
N GLY A 601 -11.04 20.56 8.99
CA GLY A 601 -9.67 20.40 8.55
C GLY A 601 -9.00 19.19 9.20
N THR A 602 -8.20 18.46 8.43
CA THR A 602 -7.18 17.57 8.99
C THR A 602 -5.89 18.36 9.18
N LEU A 603 -5.43 18.43 10.41
CA LEU A 603 -4.32 19.24 10.85
C LEU A 603 -3.05 18.39 10.94
N ILE A 604 -1.99 18.79 10.23
CA ILE A 604 -0.70 18.12 10.22
C ILE A 604 0.30 18.93 11.05
N TYR A 605 0.92 18.28 12.02
CA TYR A 605 1.96 18.84 12.89
C TYR A 605 3.31 18.27 12.53
N ASP A 606 4.32 19.13 12.56
CA ASP A 606 5.72 18.75 12.56
C ASP A 606 6.35 19.28 13.85
N LEU A 607 6.85 18.38 14.70
CA LEU A 607 7.43 18.74 15.99
C LEU A 607 8.89 19.20 15.87
N GLU A 608 9.47 19.15 14.67
CA GLU A 608 10.82 19.66 14.41
C GLU A 608 10.83 21.21 14.31
N PRO A 609 11.76 21.89 14.99
CA PRO A 609 11.89 23.34 14.89
C PRO A 609 12.37 23.76 13.50
N HIS A 610 11.61 24.61 12.81
CA HIS A 610 12.00 25.16 11.51
C HIS A 610 13.17 26.16 11.66
N GLU A 611 14.19 26.08 10.80
CA GLU A 611 15.31 27.04 10.81
C GLU A 611 14.81 28.47 10.54
N GLY A 612 14.98 29.38 11.52
CA GLY A 612 14.71 30.81 11.37
C GLY A 612 13.50 31.36 12.13
N THR A 613 12.74 30.53 12.85
CA THR A 613 11.63 31.01 13.70
C THR A 613 11.99 30.95 15.18
N PRO A 614 11.92 32.06 15.94
CA PRO A 614 12.18 32.04 17.38
C PRO A 614 11.04 31.36 18.14
N ASP A 615 11.43 30.62 19.17
CA ASP A 615 10.67 30.16 20.33
C ASP A 615 9.46 29.21 20.14
N SER A 616 9.58 28.08 20.84
CA SER A 616 8.61 27.16 21.48
C SER A 616 7.08 27.36 21.36
N LEU A 617 6.58 28.54 21.02
CA LEU A 617 5.16 28.85 20.82
C LEU A 617 4.62 28.39 19.46
N LEU A 618 5.44 28.34 18.41
CA LEU A 618 5.00 27.94 17.06
C LEU A 618 4.86 26.42 16.85
N LEU A 619 5.45 25.58 17.72
CA LEU A 619 5.29 24.12 17.68
C LEU A 619 3.85 23.66 18.04
N SER A 620 2.99 24.60 18.46
CA SER A 620 1.58 24.38 18.78
C SER A 620 0.63 24.59 17.60
N ILE A 621 1.13 25.12 16.47
CA ILE A 621 0.36 25.47 15.28
C ILE A 621 0.51 24.37 14.22
N PRO A 622 -0.58 23.97 13.54
CA PRO A 622 -0.47 23.02 12.43
C PRO A 622 0.36 23.62 11.29
N VAL A 623 1.22 22.79 10.71
CA VAL A 623 2.10 23.14 9.58
C VAL A 623 1.33 23.11 8.26
N GLN A 624 0.32 22.25 8.16
CA GLN A 624 -0.59 22.19 7.03
C GLN A 624 -1.99 21.80 7.50
N GLU A 625 -3.01 22.43 6.93
CA GLU A 625 -4.42 22.05 7.07
C GLU A 625 -4.92 21.49 5.73
N LEU A 626 -5.46 20.27 5.77
CA LEU A 626 -6.07 19.61 4.62
C LEU A 626 -7.59 19.80 4.71
N PRO A 627 -8.25 20.36 3.69
CA PRO A 627 -9.67 20.65 3.74
C PRO A 627 -10.51 19.36 3.76
N SER A 628 -11.65 19.42 4.46
CA SER A 628 -12.75 18.44 4.34
C SER A 628 -13.49 18.58 3.01
N SER A 629 -14.41 17.65 2.72
CA SER A 629 -15.16 17.63 1.46
C SER A 629 -16.03 18.88 1.34
N ASP A 630 -16.74 19.21 2.42
CA ASP A 630 -17.46 20.46 2.61
C ASP A 630 -16.75 21.28 3.69
N LYS A 631 -16.44 22.55 3.41
CA LYS A 631 -15.63 23.46 4.27
C LYS A 631 -16.04 23.61 5.76
N ARG A 632 -17.14 22.99 6.20
CA ARG A 632 -17.64 23.03 7.59
C ARG A 632 -17.79 21.64 8.21
N SER A 633 -17.49 20.57 7.48
CA SER A 633 -17.73 19.20 7.93
C SER A 633 -16.58 18.71 8.80
N SER A 634 -16.84 18.49 10.07
CA SER A 634 -15.88 17.92 11.03
C SER A 634 -15.22 16.63 10.55
N ILE A 635 -13.94 16.45 10.89
CA ILE A 635 -13.21 15.21 10.64
C ILE A 635 -13.33 14.28 11.85
N ASN A 636 -14.13 13.23 11.71
CA ASN A 636 -14.46 12.29 12.79
C ASN A 636 -13.47 11.12 12.86
N ALA A 637 -12.96 10.68 11.70
CA ALA A 637 -12.09 9.52 11.59
C ALA A 637 -10.83 9.83 10.79
N LEU A 638 -9.70 9.26 11.21
CA LEU A 638 -8.40 9.51 10.61
C LEU A 638 -7.52 8.26 10.74
N GLU A 639 -6.88 7.85 9.65
CA GLU A 639 -5.97 6.72 9.65
C GLU A 639 -4.92 6.77 8.54
N PHE A 640 -3.66 6.61 8.92
CA PHE A 640 -2.57 6.39 7.97
C PHE A 640 -2.59 4.98 7.44
N ASN A 641 -2.20 4.82 6.17
CA ASN A 641 -2.00 3.50 5.61
C ASN A 641 -0.73 2.86 6.17
N HIS A 642 -0.88 1.66 6.74
CA HIS A 642 0.19 0.95 7.47
C HIS A 642 1.38 0.50 6.60
N LYS A 643 1.19 0.30 5.28
CA LYS A 643 2.28 -0.12 4.36
C LYS A 643 2.76 1.01 3.46
N THR A 644 1.88 1.90 3.04
CA THR A 644 2.21 3.06 2.20
C THR A 644 1.98 4.33 3.02
N PRO A 645 2.95 4.74 3.85
CA PRO A 645 2.75 5.76 4.88
C PRO A 645 2.50 7.17 4.33
N ASN A 646 2.70 7.36 3.02
CA ASN A 646 2.33 8.57 2.29
C ASN A 646 0.84 8.68 1.96
N ILE A 647 0.02 7.68 2.32
CA ILE A 647 -1.43 7.74 2.14
C ILE A 647 -2.11 7.94 3.50
N LEU A 648 -2.97 8.94 3.58
CA LEU A 648 -3.76 9.30 4.76
C LEU A 648 -5.25 9.30 4.37
N ALA A 649 -6.08 8.61 5.14
CA ALA A 649 -7.54 8.64 4.97
C ALA A 649 -8.21 9.48 6.06
N CYS A 650 -9.13 10.34 5.64
CA CYS A 650 -9.92 11.22 6.49
C CYS A 650 -11.40 10.94 6.25
N GLY A 651 -12.17 10.74 7.31
CA GLY A 651 -13.63 10.55 7.24
C GLY A 651 -14.33 11.74 7.87
N ASP A 652 -15.26 12.36 7.14
CA ASP A 652 -15.96 13.56 7.57
C ASP A 652 -17.42 13.33 8.01
N SER A 653 -18.01 14.38 8.59
CA SER A 653 -19.42 14.40 9.00
C SER A 653 -20.41 14.49 7.85
N ALA A 654 -19.98 14.76 6.61
CA ALA A 654 -20.83 14.72 5.43
C ALA A 654 -20.98 13.29 4.85
N GLY A 655 -20.26 12.32 5.40
CA GLY A 655 -20.29 10.94 4.92
C GLY A 655 -19.26 10.64 3.83
N ALA A 656 -18.33 11.56 3.56
CA ALA A 656 -17.27 11.39 2.60
C ALA A 656 -15.97 10.89 3.26
N VAL A 657 -15.22 10.10 2.51
CA VAL A 657 -13.88 9.63 2.88
C VAL A 657 -12.89 10.16 1.85
N ILE A 658 -11.97 10.99 2.30
CA ILE A 658 -10.97 11.65 1.46
C ILE A 658 -9.63 10.94 1.66
N ILE A 659 -9.07 10.48 0.55
CA ILE A 659 -7.76 9.83 0.51
C ILE A 659 -6.72 10.84 0.04
N TRP A 660 -5.81 11.19 0.93
CA TRP A 660 -4.73 12.13 0.70
C TRP A 660 -3.42 11.39 0.42
N LYS A 661 -2.68 11.89 -0.56
CA LYS A 661 -1.26 11.59 -0.76
C LYS A 661 -0.43 12.69 -0.13
N LEU A 662 0.23 12.39 0.97
CA LEU A 662 1.11 13.31 1.67
C LEU A 662 2.41 13.53 0.89
N ALA A 663 2.91 14.75 0.96
CA ALA A 663 4.21 15.12 0.44
C ALA A 663 5.34 14.40 1.19
N GLU A 664 6.46 14.19 0.51
CA GLU A 664 7.59 13.41 1.03
C GLU A 664 8.16 14.00 2.35
N ARG A 665 8.09 15.32 2.52
CA ARG A 665 8.44 16.03 3.76
C ARG A 665 7.73 15.49 5.02
N PHE A 666 6.52 14.95 4.89
CA PHE A 666 5.76 14.42 6.04
C PHE A 666 5.98 12.92 6.26
N THR A 667 6.66 12.25 5.33
CA THR A 667 6.78 10.79 5.30
C THR A 667 8.22 10.30 5.42
N ALA A 668 9.18 11.05 4.88
CA ALA A 668 10.60 10.70 4.93
C ALA A 668 11.18 11.08 6.30
N ALA A 669 11.59 10.08 7.08
CA ALA A 669 12.28 10.30 8.35
C ALA A 669 13.65 10.92 8.12
N GLN A 670 13.95 12.00 8.84
CA GLN A 670 15.27 12.61 8.82
C GLN A 670 16.23 11.92 9.79
N ASN A 671 17.53 12.02 9.49
CA ASN A 671 18.58 11.59 10.41
C ASN A 671 18.48 12.45 11.68
N ASP A 672 18.45 11.82 12.85
CA ASP A 672 18.35 12.42 14.20
C ASP A 672 16.92 12.60 14.77
N GLU A 673 15.83 12.39 14.02
CA GLU A 673 14.46 12.56 14.55
C GLU A 673 14.10 11.61 15.69
N ILE A 674 14.56 10.36 15.63
CA ILE A 674 14.33 9.37 16.68
C ILE A 674 15.01 9.81 17.98
N GLU A 675 16.21 10.38 17.88
CA GLU A 675 16.95 10.86 19.04
C GLU A 675 16.30 12.13 19.61
N ASN A 676 15.86 13.04 18.74
CA ASN A 676 15.06 14.21 19.14
C ASN A 676 13.76 13.80 19.86
N LEU A 677 13.07 12.77 19.38
CA LEU A 677 11.88 12.22 20.04
C LEU A 677 12.21 11.63 21.43
N ARG A 678 13.37 10.99 21.59
CA ARG A 678 13.82 10.48 22.90
C ARG A 678 14.18 11.60 23.87
N ILE A 679 14.91 12.62 23.39
CA ILE A 679 15.23 13.81 24.18
C ILE A 679 13.94 14.49 24.63
N LEU A 680 12.96 14.63 23.71
CA LEU A 680 11.63 15.13 24.02
C LEU A 680 10.96 14.32 25.14
N ALA A 681 10.96 12.99 25.03
CA ALA A 681 10.34 12.12 26.03
C ALA A 681 10.97 12.25 27.42
N ASN A 682 12.29 12.42 27.48
CA ASN A 682 13.02 12.54 28.73
C ASN A 682 12.84 13.92 29.38
N SER A 683 12.68 14.97 28.58
CA SER A 683 12.49 16.34 29.09
C SER A 683 11.26 16.53 29.97
N PHE A 684 10.28 15.62 29.90
CA PHE A 684 9.05 15.69 30.69
C PHE A 684 9.24 15.36 32.18
N GLY A 685 10.39 14.78 32.55
CA GLY A 685 10.73 14.51 33.95
C GLY A 685 11.32 15.71 34.70
N ASP A 686 11.82 16.71 33.97
CA ASP A 686 12.51 17.89 34.53
C ASP A 686 11.55 19.08 34.77
N SER A 687 10.29 18.97 34.32
CA SER A 687 9.19 19.93 34.46
C SER A 687 8.18 19.50 35.51
#